data_AF-A0A9R0VHK5-F1
#
_entry.id   AF-A0A9R0VHK5-F1
#
_cell.length_a   1.000
_cell.length_b   1.000
_cell.length_c   1.000
_cell.angle_alpha   90.00
_cell.angle_beta   90.00
_cell.angle_gamma   90.00
#
_symmetry.space_group_name_H-M   'P 1'
#
loop_
_entity.id
_entity.type
_entity.pdbx_description
1 polymer ?
#
loop_
_entity_poly.entity_id
_entity_poly.type
_entity_poly.pdbx_seq_one_letter_code
_entity_poly.pdbx_strand_id
1 'polypeptide(L)'
;MHRGITRRPRALLGAGPCAVPLPPDLSCLQKGNSTPHYWYGGRARALQCKKGRQRRPPPSLSRGGGGDLPAASVMQGVEQEDAPRRRRPPVATEALRDRIVEKVKENRVTLIVGDTGCGKSSMVPQFLLEGNLEPIMCTQPRRFAVVAIAQMVAESRNCQVGEEVGYHIGHSNVSNLNSKRSKIVFKTAGVVLEQMRDKGLAALKYKVIILDEIHERSVESDLVLACVKQFMMKKNDLRLVLMSATADITRYKEYFRDLGRGERVEVIAIPTSPRTRIFQREVLYLEQIADILKMNSESLSTKYCSGEDADADAGLNSDVYQLIHELLLHIHRSDPDLENSILVFLPTYYALEQQWIRLSSVRSVSKVHILHRSIDTDEALQTMKVSKSCRKVILATNIAESSVTIPGVAYVIDSCRSLQVYWDPIRKTDSAGLVWASKSQAEQRKGRTGRTCDGQIYRLVTGPFYNSLDDHEHPAILRLSLREQVLMVCCAESRAMNDPNVVLQKVLDPPNLDVIQDALDSLVQIHALVKPTSPRGRYEPTFYGCLLNSLPLSFDASVLALKFAEIGFLHEGILIGIMLDIQPLPILQPFGYQALCKMFRDNYFDEDSNLKIGKKEATLIGNLCAFQFWQRMFKDKYRQEYLKMVADAQEPTAYHAFISKQEEVWCAFHNLLPAALNNISEIYDDVMCTLHRFRPSFLVEIDPPKYLLPSEFHHVCLHHKVLEPEDMNSLSLESESSHLGSQRKCAATPYVSATDFGVTLTVVVLKALIKEMKTQLAEDNVVSCRERVSGYAQQTVESEMCVFFIRGSCTRGNTCPFSHSSRAPKPVCKFFLTLQGCRNGSSCSFSHDCGSSNMKTSSITSGICSQEDMPTAVCCAKLLPAGGDGHVLIMNDKNLQFSYKICHYYDPTKIVTCTPGLHSVESDSVTNGIMILQNVADPCRLILGGERKLPVPWAKLQRVFWFADFDSDESMNERVLLQKFFEHIAIKTLSETLPNLQVVLIMNNTKFVHLQAERLARECFYFLRESFMFDEGTLGWFSDAPSYPNGMQVSAPVAYVFNMHPPTGIQFGDYQTELRKALRRA
;
A
#
# COMPACT_ATOMS: atom_id res chain seq x y z
N MET A 1 -53.66 -22.82 -53.31
CA MET A 1 -53.09 -22.89 -54.67
C MET A 1 -53.12 -21.49 -55.31
N HIS A 2 -52.30 -21.27 -56.34
CA HIS A 2 -52.32 -20.22 -57.39
C HIS A 2 -52.81 -18.76 -57.14
N ARG A 3 -51.99 -17.82 -57.66
CA ARG A 3 -52.30 -16.62 -58.52
C ARG A 3 -53.71 -15.98 -58.44
N GLY A 4 -53.87 -14.65 -58.42
CA GLY A 4 -52.90 -13.55 -58.52
C GLY A 4 -53.56 -12.22 -58.99
N ILE A 5 -52.81 -11.38 -59.75
CA ILE A 5 -53.23 -10.14 -60.47
C ILE A 5 -53.31 -8.88 -59.58
N THR A 6 -52.37 -7.92 -59.51
CA THR A 6 -51.60 -7.08 -60.47
C THR A 6 -52.30 -5.83 -61.05
N ARG A 7 -51.69 -4.65 -60.83
CA ARG A 7 -51.57 -3.51 -61.79
C ARG A 7 -50.27 -2.71 -61.53
N ARG A 8 -49.91 -1.78 -62.43
CA ARG A 8 -48.53 -1.30 -62.78
C ARG A 8 -48.67 -0.02 -63.69
N PRO A 9 -47.63 0.59 -64.34
CA PRO A 9 -46.24 0.99 -63.94
C PRO A 9 -45.75 2.37 -64.56
N ARG A 10 -44.41 2.65 -64.53
CA ARG A 10 -43.53 3.61 -65.30
C ARG A 10 -43.03 4.84 -64.51
N ALA A 11 -41.74 5.29 -64.50
CA ALA A 11 -40.48 5.12 -65.29
C ALA A 11 -40.37 5.98 -66.59
N LEU A 12 -39.25 6.63 -67.02
CA LEU A 12 -37.78 6.60 -66.71
C LEU A 12 -37.23 8.08 -66.51
N LEU A 13 -35.99 8.59 -66.76
CA LEU A 13 -34.62 8.19 -67.23
C LEU A 13 -33.59 9.37 -66.93
N GLY A 14 -32.25 9.16 -66.92
CA GLY A 14 -31.20 10.23 -67.00
C GLY A 14 -29.91 10.00 -66.16
N ALA A 15 -28.70 10.48 -66.55
CA ALA A 15 -27.41 10.02 -65.99
C ALA A 15 -26.23 11.05 -65.80
N GLY A 16 -25.37 10.82 -64.77
CA GLY A 16 -23.95 11.28 -64.60
C GLY A 16 -23.65 12.74 -64.17
N PRO A 17 -22.39 13.14 -63.81
CA PRO A 17 -21.14 12.38 -63.48
C PRO A 17 -20.25 12.93 -62.30
N CYS A 18 -19.13 12.23 -62.01
CA CYS A 18 -17.80 12.57 -61.40
C CYS A 18 -17.47 13.75 -60.41
N ALA A 19 -16.90 13.38 -59.23
CA ALA A 19 -15.55 13.71 -58.65
C ALA A 19 -15.12 15.09 -57.99
N VAL A 20 -14.69 15.02 -56.69
CA VAL A 20 -13.39 15.53 -56.09
C VAL A 20 -13.17 17.09 -55.90
N PRO A 21 -12.45 17.66 -54.87
CA PRO A 21 -12.22 17.38 -53.41
C PRO A 21 -12.10 18.67 -52.48
N LEU A 22 -11.44 18.57 -51.29
CA LEU A 22 -10.70 19.63 -50.50
C LEU A 22 -11.48 20.74 -49.71
N PRO A 23 -10.89 21.51 -48.73
CA PRO A 23 -9.73 21.35 -47.81
C PRO A 23 -10.08 21.71 -46.29
N PRO A 24 -9.17 22.13 -45.36
CA PRO A 24 -9.41 22.08 -43.89
C PRO A 24 -9.16 23.40 -43.08
N ASP A 25 -8.96 23.25 -41.76
CA ASP A 25 -8.24 24.10 -40.78
C ASP A 25 -8.84 25.35 -40.09
N LEU A 26 -8.52 25.43 -38.78
CA LEU A 26 -8.22 26.57 -37.90
C LEU A 26 -9.23 27.74 -37.64
N SER A 27 -9.46 27.94 -36.32
CA SER A 27 -9.37 29.22 -35.55
C SER A 27 -10.63 29.87 -34.91
N CYS A 28 -10.42 30.30 -33.65
CA CYS A 28 -10.99 31.48 -32.96
C CYS A 28 -12.47 31.58 -32.48
N LEU A 29 -12.60 31.90 -31.17
CA LEU A 29 -13.62 32.77 -30.51
C LEU A 29 -15.09 32.25 -30.50
N GLN A 30 -15.88 32.30 -29.41
CA GLN A 30 -15.86 33.19 -28.24
C GLN A 30 -16.64 32.63 -27.02
N LYS A 31 -16.26 33.04 -25.79
CA LYS A 31 -17.04 33.21 -24.53
C LYS A 31 -18.17 32.21 -24.13
N GLY A 32 -18.01 31.62 -22.94
CA GLY A 32 -19.11 31.10 -22.10
C GLY A 32 -18.66 30.87 -20.65
N ASN A 33 -19.27 31.54 -19.67
CA ASN A 33 -18.90 31.44 -18.25
C ASN A 33 -19.74 30.40 -17.50
N SER A 34 -19.09 29.42 -16.87
CA SER A 34 -19.63 28.70 -15.69
C SER A 34 -18.52 27.99 -14.91
N THR A 35 -18.36 28.33 -13.63
CA THR A 35 -17.33 27.77 -12.73
C THR A 35 -17.95 26.93 -11.61
N PRO A 36 -17.52 25.67 -11.44
CA PRO A 36 -17.53 24.98 -10.15
C PRO A 36 -16.13 24.99 -9.53
N HIS A 37 -16.02 25.25 -8.23
CA HIS A 37 -14.74 25.22 -7.51
C HIS A 37 -14.31 23.80 -7.14
N TYR A 38 -13.08 23.42 -7.49
CA TYR A 38 -12.33 22.37 -6.80
C TYR A 38 -10.87 22.81 -6.63
N TRP A 39 -10.29 22.53 -5.45
CA TRP A 39 -8.92 22.91 -5.09
C TRP A 39 -8.02 21.67 -5.06
N TYR A 40 -6.95 21.68 -5.86
CA TYR A 40 -5.79 20.81 -5.66
C TYR A 40 -4.56 21.69 -5.34
N GLY A 41 -3.90 21.40 -4.23
CA GLY A 41 -2.82 22.23 -3.68
C GLY A 41 -1.43 21.84 -4.19
N GLY A 42 -1.04 22.31 -5.37
CA GLY A 42 0.34 22.19 -5.88
C GLY A 42 1.04 23.56 -5.97
N ARG A 43 2.16 23.75 -5.25
CA ARG A 43 2.94 25.01 -5.31
C ARG A 43 4.10 24.91 -6.30
N ALA A 44 4.02 25.63 -7.41
CA ALA A 44 5.18 26.04 -8.19
C ALA A 44 5.47 27.54 -7.93
N ARG A 45 6.72 27.90 -7.61
CA ARG A 45 7.17 29.29 -7.47
C ARG A 45 8.26 29.58 -8.51
N ALA A 46 7.89 30.16 -9.64
CA ALA A 46 8.84 30.70 -10.59
C ALA A 46 9.32 32.08 -10.14
N LEU A 47 10.59 32.18 -9.74
CA LEU A 47 11.31 33.45 -9.62
C LEU A 47 11.92 33.78 -10.99
N GLN A 48 11.58 34.92 -11.59
CA GLN A 48 12.26 35.41 -12.79
C GLN A 48 12.93 36.76 -12.53
N CYS A 49 14.25 36.78 -12.65
CA CYS A 49 15.11 37.96 -12.48
C CYS A 49 15.59 38.47 -13.85
N LYS A 50 15.77 39.79 -14.02
CA LYS A 50 16.71 40.35 -15.01
C LYS A 50 17.10 41.82 -14.76
N LYS A 51 18.38 42.02 -14.40
CA LYS A 51 19.36 43.04 -14.88
C LYS A 51 19.05 44.55 -14.70
N GLY A 52 20.01 45.32 -14.13
CA GLY A 52 19.89 46.80 -14.03
C GLY A 52 21.09 47.68 -13.58
N ARG A 53 22.36 47.26 -13.80
CA ARG A 53 23.65 48.04 -13.69
C ARG A 53 23.71 49.44 -13.00
N GLN A 54 24.64 49.56 -12.04
CA GLN A 54 25.47 50.77 -11.68
C GLN A 54 24.71 52.01 -11.11
N ARG A 55 25.20 52.82 -10.14
CA ARG A 55 26.57 53.27 -9.76
C ARG A 55 26.71 53.53 -8.23
N ARG A 56 27.96 53.78 -7.78
CA ARG A 56 28.38 54.45 -6.51
C ARG A 56 28.78 55.92 -6.82
N PRO A 57 29.23 56.78 -5.87
CA PRO A 57 28.93 57.03 -4.45
C PRO A 57 28.40 58.52 -4.32
N PRO A 58 28.77 59.45 -3.39
CA PRO A 58 29.37 59.41 -2.05
C PRO A 58 28.52 60.11 -0.92
N PRO A 59 28.82 61.25 -0.23
CA PRO A 59 28.54 61.32 1.23
C PRO A 59 28.02 62.69 1.81
N SER A 60 28.13 62.84 3.14
CA SER A 60 28.20 64.11 3.93
C SER A 60 26.85 64.80 4.27
N LEU A 61 26.66 65.51 5.40
CA LEU A 61 27.47 65.64 6.64
C LEU A 61 26.61 66.13 7.86
N SER A 62 26.78 65.54 9.06
CA SER A 62 26.44 66.14 10.38
C SER A 62 24.95 66.51 10.65
N ARG A 63 24.46 66.93 11.84
CA ARG A 63 25.08 67.34 13.13
C ARG A 63 24.05 67.28 14.30
N GLY A 64 24.41 66.70 15.46
CA GLY A 64 23.66 66.80 16.73
C GLY A 64 22.31 66.03 16.81
N GLY A 65 21.74 65.75 17.99
CA GLY A 65 22.33 65.84 19.33
C GLY A 65 21.31 65.84 20.50
N GLY A 66 21.39 64.84 21.39
CA GLY A 66 20.81 64.85 22.74
C GLY A 66 19.36 64.37 22.93
N GLY A 67 19.07 63.82 24.12
CA GLY A 67 17.81 64.03 24.84
C GLY A 67 16.62 63.09 24.59
N ASP A 68 16.62 61.96 25.30
CA ASP A 68 15.51 61.39 26.10
C ASP A 68 14.07 61.13 25.56
N LEU A 69 13.50 60.06 26.12
CA LEU A 69 12.15 59.52 25.98
C LEU A 69 11.18 60.13 27.04
N PRO A 70 9.87 59.81 27.03
CA PRO A 70 8.96 59.49 25.92
C PRO A 70 7.64 60.29 25.96
N ALA A 71 6.93 60.39 24.83
CA ALA A 71 5.50 60.79 24.80
C ALA A 71 4.74 60.08 23.66
N ALA A 72 3.42 59.91 23.82
CA ALA A 72 2.59 59.13 22.91
C ALA A 72 1.94 59.98 21.80
N SER A 73 1.75 59.38 20.61
CA SER A 73 0.75 59.85 19.65
C SER A 73 0.12 58.70 18.86
N VAL A 74 -1.20 58.61 19.00
CA VAL A 74 -2.20 57.87 18.21
C VAL A 74 -1.79 57.55 16.77
N MET A 75 -2.02 56.30 16.34
CA MET A 75 -2.46 56.00 14.98
C MET A 75 -3.70 55.11 15.01
N GLN A 76 -4.58 55.30 14.03
CA GLN A 76 -5.93 54.72 14.00
C GLN A 76 -5.88 53.25 13.61
N GLY A 77 -6.55 52.40 14.37
CA GLY A 77 -6.78 51.00 14.00
C GLY A 77 -7.78 50.91 12.86
N VAL A 78 -7.40 50.24 11.77
CA VAL A 78 -8.36 49.72 10.80
C VAL A 78 -8.85 48.39 11.34
N GLU A 79 -10.07 48.35 11.85
CA GLU A 79 -10.71 47.11 12.28
C GLU A 79 -10.96 46.22 11.05
N GLN A 80 -10.21 45.12 10.94
CA GLN A 80 -10.58 44.03 10.03
C GLN A 80 -11.70 43.23 10.69
N GLU A 81 -12.89 43.23 10.08
CA GLU A 81 -14.02 42.42 10.55
C GLU A 81 -13.65 40.92 10.53
N ASP A 82 -13.49 40.32 11.71
CA ASP A 82 -13.16 38.90 11.86
C ASP A 82 -14.36 38.06 11.38
N ALA A 83 -14.22 37.42 10.22
CA ALA A 83 -15.30 36.70 9.55
C ALA A 83 -15.94 35.66 10.53
N PRO A 84 -17.28 35.52 10.55
CA PRO A 84 -17.97 34.90 11.67
C PRO A 84 -17.58 33.44 11.87
N ARG A 85 -16.71 33.21 12.88
CA ARG A 85 -16.27 31.88 13.31
C ARG A 85 -17.50 31.04 13.64
N ARG A 86 -17.78 30.02 12.82
CA ARG A 86 -18.83 29.03 13.10
C ARG A 86 -18.46 28.26 14.37
N ARG A 87 -18.87 28.77 15.53
CA ARG A 87 -18.70 28.12 16.83
C ARG A 87 -19.43 26.77 16.80
N ARG A 88 -18.68 25.68 16.60
CA ARG A 88 -19.17 24.32 16.80
C ARG A 88 -19.65 24.22 18.27
N PRO A 89 -20.78 23.55 18.57
CA PRO A 89 -21.19 23.35 19.96
C PRO A 89 -20.09 22.65 20.78
N PRO A 90 -19.90 22.98 22.06
CA PRO A 90 -18.90 22.32 22.90
C PRO A 90 -19.21 20.83 23.00
N VAL A 91 -18.20 20.00 22.72
CA VAL A 91 -18.30 18.53 22.77
C VAL A 91 -18.12 18.06 24.23
N ALA A 92 -18.62 16.88 24.59
CA ALA A 92 -18.61 16.38 25.97
C ALA A 92 -17.23 16.44 26.65
N THR A 93 -16.17 16.07 25.92
CA THR A 93 -14.79 16.10 26.43
C THR A 93 -14.29 17.51 26.77
N GLU A 94 -14.83 18.57 26.15
CA GLU A 94 -14.42 19.97 26.36
C GLU A 94 -14.62 20.41 27.81
N ALA A 95 -15.73 20.00 28.44
CA ALA A 95 -16.02 20.32 29.84
C ALA A 95 -15.08 19.61 30.85
N LEU A 96 -14.26 18.66 30.38
CA LEU A 96 -13.24 17.96 31.18
C LEU A 96 -11.80 18.28 30.74
N ARG A 97 -11.60 19.22 29.81
CA ARG A 97 -10.30 19.66 29.28
C ARG A 97 -9.20 19.69 30.34
N ASP A 98 -9.37 20.53 31.36
CA ASP A 98 -8.32 20.79 32.35
C ASP A 98 -8.08 19.58 33.25
N ARG A 99 -9.15 18.88 33.67
CA ARG A 99 -9.06 17.64 34.45
C ARG A 99 -8.34 16.52 33.69
N ILE A 100 -8.56 16.40 32.37
CA ILE A 100 -7.84 15.42 31.53
C ILE A 100 -6.35 15.78 31.46
N VAL A 101 -6.01 17.05 31.23
CA VAL A 101 -4.62 17.50 31.18
C VAL A 101 -3.90 17.34 32.53
N GLU A 102 -4.57 17.65 33.64
CA GLU A 102 -4.09 17.44 35.00
C GLU A 102 -3.82 15.96 35.28
N LYS A 103 -4.82 15.10 35.10
CA LYS A 103 -4.73 13.68 35.48
C LYS A 103 -3.74 12.90 34.61
N VAL A 104 -3.54 13.28 33.34
CA VAL A 104 -2.47 12.74 32.46
C VAL A 104 -1.09 13.29 32.81
N LYS A 105 -0.96 14.44 33.48
CA LYS A 105 0.32 14.91 34.05
C LYS A 105 0.69 14.13 35.30
N GLU A 106 -0.26 13.97 36.22
CA GLU A 106 -0.09 13.24 37.48
C GLU A 106 0.17 11.74 37.27
N ASN A 107 -0.65 11.06 36.47
CA ASN A 107 -0.69 9.60 36.39
C ASN A 107 0.04 9.10 35.13
N ARG A 108 0.80 8.01 35.25
CA ARG A 108 1.55 7.44 34.13
C ARG A 108 0.67 6.70 33.12
N VAL A 109 -0.44 6.11 33.58
CA VAL A 109 -1.50 5.54 32.74
C VAL A 109 -2.83 6.22 33.09
N THR A 110 -3.57 6.66 32.07
CA THR A 110 -4.93 7.21 32.23
C THR A 110 -5.87 6.54 31.24
N LEU A 111 -6.96 5.96 31.73
CA LEU A 111 -8.01 5.34 30.93
C LEU A 111 -9.21 6.31 30.81
N ILE A 112 -9.46 6.79 29.60
CA ILE A 112 -10.55 7.71 29.27
C ILE A 112 -11.69 6.91 28.63
N VAL A 113 -12.80 6.77 29.35
CA VAL A 113 -13.99 6.02 28.91
C VAL A 113 -15.09 7.02 28.57
N GLY A 114 -15.80 6.82 27.46
CA GLY A 114 -16.98 7.61 27.12
C GLY A 114 -17.58 7.29 25.75
N ASP A 115 -18.87 7.59 25.61
CA ASP A 115 -19.73 7.32 24.45
C ASP A 115 -19.03 7.52 23.09
N THR A 116 -19.43 6.70 22.12
CA THR A 116 -18.97 6.87 20.74
C THR A 116 -19.48 8.21 20.18
N GLY A 117 -18.56 9.07 19.73
CA GLY A 117 -18.87 10.44 19.33
C GLY A 117 -18.78 11.51 20.45
N CYS A 118 -18.38 11.18 21.68
CA CYS A 118 -18.23 12.18 22.76
C CYS A 118 -17.02 13.13 22.60
N GLY A 119 -16.11 12.86 21.65
CA GLY A 119 -15.00 13.74 21.28
C GLY A 119 -13.58 13.24 21.60
N LYS A 120 -13.41 12.05 22.20
CA LYS A 120 -12.11 11.49 22.62
C LYS A 120 -10.99 11.68 21.59
N SER A 121 -11.18 11.06 20.42
CA SER A 121 -10.18 10.87 19.36
C SER A 121 -9.66 12.17 18.74
N SER A 122 -10.51 13.20 18.66
CA SER A 122 -10.18 14.50 18.06
C SER A 122 -9.79 15.56 19.09
N MET A 123 -10.30 15.50 20.32
CA MET A 123 -10.10 16.57 21.31
C MET A 123 -8.98 16.27 22.31
N VAL A 124 -8.85 15.04 22.80
CA VAL A 124 -7.80 14.68 23.79
C VAL A 124 -6.38 14.96 23.27
N PRO A 125 -6.00 14.63 22.01
CA PRO A 125 -4.67 14.99 21.50
C PRO A 125 -4.40 16.51 21.50
N GLN A 126 -5.43 17.34 21.26
CA GLN A 126 -5.31 18.79 21.24
C GLN A 126 -5.15 19.37 22.66
N PHE A 127 -5.94 18.90 23.63
CA PHE A 127 -5.83 19.34 25.02
C PHE A 127 -4.45 19.01 25.62
N LEU A 128 -3.91 17.83 25.31
CA LEU A 128 -2.58 17.43 25.80
C LEU A 128 -1.45 18.22 25.09
N LEU A 129 -1.62 18.57 23.81
CA LEU A 129 -0.72 19.48 23.11
C LEU A 129 -0.70 20.88 23.76
N GLU A 130 -1.86 21.47 23.97
CA GLU A 130 -2.04 22.76 24.66
C GLU A 130 -1.56 22.71 26.12
N GLY A 131 -1.64 21.53 26.74
CA GLY A 131 -1.02 21.21 28.04
C GLY A 131 0.51 21.11 28.03
N ASN A 132 1.19 21.36 26.90
CA ASN A 132 2.63 21.22 26.67
C ASN A 132 3.17 19.78 26.84
N LEU A 133 2.42 18.79 26.36
CA LEU A 133 2.79 17.35 26.40
C LEU A 133 3.25 16.81 25.03
N GLU A 134 3.90 17.64 24.21
CA GLU A 134 4.45 17.25 22.91
C GLU A 134 5.79 16.47 23.00
N PRO A 135 6.13 15.62 22.01
CA PRO A 135 5.28 15.18 20.89
C PRO A 135 4.34 14.04 21.30
N ILE A 136 3.21 13.95 20.58
CA ILE A 136 2.09 13.03 20.85
C ILE A 136 1.93 12.06 19.67
N MET A 137 1.83 10.78 19.97
CA MET A 137 1.37 9.76 19.01
C MET A 137 -0.02 9.29 19.40
N CYS A 138 -0.93 9.15 18.44
CA CYS A 138 -2.23 8.51 18.64
C CYS A 138 -2.39 7.34 17.66
N THR A 139 -2.68 6.14 18.15
CA THR A 139 -3.08 5.03 17.27
C THR A 139 -4.58 5.07 17.00
N GLN A 140 -4.97 4.55 15.85
CA GLN A 140 -6.34 4.17 15.48
C GLN A 140 -6.28 2.78 14.84
N PRO A 141 -7.33 1.94 14.97
CA PRO A 141 -7.33 0.62 14.34
C PRO A 141 -7.44 0.70 12.80
N ARG A 142 -8.23 1.65 12.27
CA ARG A 142 -8.65 1.68 10.86
C ARG A 142 -7.93 2.78 10.05
N ARG A 143 -7.39 2.46 8.86
CA ARG A 143 -6.70 3.42 7.97
C ARG A 143 -7.53 4.68 7.67
N PHE A 144 -8.83 4.52 7.39
CA PHE A 144 -9.74 5.64 7.15
C PHE A 144 -9.91 6.57 8.37
N ALA A 145 -9.97 6.00 9.58
CA ALA A 145 -10.10 6.76 10.82
C ALA A 145 -8.87 7.65 11.06
N VAL A 146 -7.65 7.13 10.80
CA VAL A 146 -6.40 7.90 10.87
C VAL A 146 -6.48 9.16 10.00
N VAL A 147 -6.86 9.02 8.73
CA VAL A 147 -6.91 10.14 7.77
C VAL A 147 -8.00 11.14 8.16
N ALA A 148 -9.23 10.67 8.40
CA ALA A 148 -10.37 11.53 8.72
C ALA A 148 -10.17 12.31 10.03
N ILE A 149 -9.57 11.70 11.06
CA ILE A 149 -9.27 12.38 12.33
C ILE A 149 -8.10 13.35 12.15
N ALA A 150 -7.03 12.98 11.44
CA ALA A 150 -5.91 13.89 11.19
C ALA A 150 -6.33 15.13 10.39
N GLN A 151 -7.19 14.98 9.37
CA GLN A 151 -7.79 16.09 8.64
C GLN A 151 -8.66 16.97 9.55
N MET A 152 -9.61 16.37 10.28
CA MET A 152 -10.51 17.10 11.19
C MET A 152 -9.76 17.89 12.28
N VAL A 153 -8.65 17.34 12.80
CA VAL A 153 -7.82 18.00 13.81
C VAL A 153 -6.93 19.08 13.19
N ALA A 154 -6.40 18.89 11.97
CA ALA A 154 -5.68 19.94 11.25
C ALA A 154 -6.60 21.14 10.92
N GLU A 155 -7.81 20.88 10.40
CA GLU A 155 -8.86 21.90 10.22
C GLU A 155 -9.17 22.63 11.54
N SER A 156 -9.39 21.89 12.62
CA SER A 156 -9.70 22.45 13.94
C SER A 156 -8.61 23.36 14.50
N ARG A 157 -7.37 23.22 13.99
CA ARG A 157 -6.20 24.02 14.38
C ARG A 157 -5.76 25.03 13.32
N ASN A 158 -6.48 25.12 12.20
CA ASN A 158 -6.19 25.98 11.05
C ASN A 158 -4.81 25.74 10.42
N CYS A 159 -4.30 24.50 10.43
CA CYS A 159 -3.06 24.11 9.76
C CYS A 159 -3.31 23.12 8.62
N GLN A 160 -2.33 22.93 7.73
CA GLN A 160 -2.40 21.85 6.74
C GLN A 160 -1.93 20.51 7.36
N VAL A 161 -2.45 19.39 6.86
CA VAL A 161 -1.98 18.06 7.27
C VAL A 161 -0.53 17.89 6.79
N GLY A 162 0.35 17.43 7.67
CA GLY A 162 1.81 17.41 7.49
C GLY A 162 2.54 18.60 8.14
N GLU A 163 1.80 19.60 8.64
CA GLU A 163 2.34 20.66 9.50
C GLU A 163 2.30 20.24 10.98
N GLU A 164 1.58 20.95 11.87
CA GLU A 164 1.51 20.62 13.31
C GLU A 164 0.83 19.27 13.57
N VAL A 165 -0.09 18.88 12.69
CA VAL A 165 -0.83 17.61 12.71
C VAL A 165 -0.44 16.80 11.48
N GLY A 166 -0.07 15.53 11.65
CA GLY A 166 0.27 14.64 10.56
C GLY A 166 -0.25 13.21 10.77
N TYR A 167 -0.06 12.35 9.78
CA TYR A 167 -0.39 10.92 9.90
C TYR A 167 0.62 9.98 9.21
N HIS A 168 0.54 8.69 9.52
CA HIS A 168 1.25 7.63 8.81
C HIS A 168 0.38 6.36 8.69
N ILE A 169 0.07 5.93 7.47
CA ILE A 169 -0.67 4.68 7.17
C ILE A 169 -0.01 3.91 6.03
N GLY A 170 0.36 2.64 6.25
CA GLY A 170 1.21 1.91 5.29
C GLY A 170 2.43 2.76 4.92
N HIS A 171 2.68 2.93 3.62
CA HIS A 171 3.77 3.78 3.10
C HIS A 171 3.41 5.27 3.01
N SER A 172 2.14 5.64 3.20
CA SER A 172 1.66 7.03 3.15
C SER A 172 2.00 7.79 4.44
N ASN A 173 3.19 8.38 4.49
CA ASN A 173 3.70 9.17 5.62
C ASN A 173 3.54 10.68 5.39
N VAL A 174 2.41 11.23 5.84
CA VAL A 174 2.15 12.68 5.84
C VAL A 174 2.44 13.27 7.23
N SER A 175 3.64 13.00 7.75
CA SER A 175 4.13 13.55 9.03
C SER A 175 5.62 13.93 8.96
N ASN A 176 5.97 15.12 9.46
CA ASN A 176 7.34 15.63 9.41
C ASN A 176 7.94 15.79 10.83
N LEU A 177 8.10 14.64 11.48
CA LEU A 177 8.74 14.49 12.79
C LEU A 177 10.21 14.90 12.78
N ASN A 178 10.96 14.58 11.72
CA ASN A 178 12.40 14.88 11.62
C ASN A 178 12.67 16.39 11.64
N SER A 179 11.80 17.20 11.01
CA SER A 179 11.89 18.67 11.05
C SER A 179 11.22 19.30 12.28
N LYS A 180 10.78 18.49 13.26
CA LYS A 180 9.99 18.90 14.44
C LYS A 180 8.72 19.70 14.11
N ARG A 181 8.17 19.59 12.90
CA ARG A 181 6.96 20.34 12.50
C ARG A 181 5.70 19.69 13.03
N SER A 182 5.59 18.36 12.92
CA SER A 182 4.43 17.61 13.41
C SER A 182 4.57 17.26 14.89
N LYS A 183 3.60 17.75 15.68
CA LYS A 183 3.53 17.58 17.14
C LYS A 183 2.49 16.53 17.56
N ILE A 184 1.41 16.39 16.79
CA ILE A 184 0.45 15.29 16.89
C ILE A 184 0.61 14.43 15.64
N VAL A 185 0.80 13.12 15.81
CA VAL A 185 0.87 12.16 14.69
C VAL A 185 -0.09 11.00 14.91
N PHE A 186 -1.07 10.85 14.02
CA PHE A 186 -2.01 9.73 13.99
C PHE A 186 -1.43 8.56 13.17
N LYS A 187 -1.59 7.31 13.64
CA LYS A 187 -1.05 6.11 12.96
C LYS A 187 -1.99 4.91 13.07
N THR A 188 -1.86 3.93 12.17
CA THR A 188 -2.35 2.58 12.45
C THR A 188 -1.42 1.85 13.43
N ALA A 189 -1.94 0.86 14.17
CA ALA A 189 -1.14 0.05 15.09
C ALA A 189 -0.04 -0.76 14.37
N GLY A 190 -0.33 -1.34 13.20
CA GLY A 190 0.67 -2.04 12.37
C GLY A 190 1.89 -1.19 12.02
N VAL A 191 1.66 0.07 11.59
CA VAL A 191 2.72 1.04 11.30
C VAL A 191 3.57 1.38 12.53
N VAL A 192 3.02 1.27 13.74
CA VAL A 192 3.82 1.39 14.97
C VAL A 192 4.69 0.14 15.16
N LEU A 193 4.16 -1.07 14.94
CA LEU A 193 4.93 -2.31 15.03
C LEU A 193 6.04 -2.41 13.98
N GLU A 194 5.79 -2.05 12.73
CA GLU A 194 6.82 -1.92 11.68
C GLU A 194 7.97 -1.01 12.14
N GLN A 195 7.63 0.17 12.66
CA GLN A 195 8.63 1.10 13.19
C GLN A 195 9.37 0.53 14.41
N MET A 196 8.71 -0.29 15.24
CA MET A 196 9.32 -0.93 16.41
C MET A 196 10.16 -2.16 16.07
N ARG A 197 9.87 -2.88 14.99
CA ARG A 197 10.77 -3.89 14.42
C ARG A 197 12.09 -3.24 13.98
N ASP A 198 11.97 -2.17 13.18
CA ASP A 198 13.09 -1.44 12.56
C ASP A 198 13.93 -0.60 13.54
N LYS A 199 13.37 -0.17 14.68
CA LYS A 199 14.00 0.83 15.58
C LYS A 199 13.89 0.45 17.06
N GLY A 200 13.31 -0.70 17.39
CA GLY A 200 13.01 -1.10 18.76
C GLY A 200 12.19 -0.06 19.52
N LEU A 201 12.50 0.10 20.80
CA LEU A 201 11.89 1.10 21.67
C LEU A 201 12.19 2.55 21.24
N ALA A 202 13.13 2.79 20.31
CA ALA A 202 13.39 4.14 19.79
C ALA A 202 12.29 4.63 18.83
N ALA A 203 11.42 3.76 18.33
CA ALA A 203 10.19 4.17 17.63
C ALA A 203 9.20 4.90 18.54
N LEU A 204 9.18 4.56 19.83
CA LEU A 204 8.24 5.07 20.83
C LEU A 204 8.71 6.38 21.51
N LYS A 205 9.56 7.17 20.85
CA LYS A 205 10.13 8.44 21.37
C LYS A 205 9.10 9.60 21.39
N TYR A 206 8.00 9.40 22.08
CA TYR A 206 6.95 10.40 22.35
C TYR A 206 6.89 10.75 23.83
N LYS A 207 6.26 11.87 24.15
CA LYS A 207 5.97 12.28 25.54
C LYS A 207 4.63 11.72 26.01
N VAL A 208 3.64 11.69 25.10
CA VAL A 208 2.39 10.94 25.27
C VAL A 208 2.22 9.93 24.14
N ILE A 209 1.83 8.71 24.50
CA ILE A 209 1.27 7.73 23.57
C ILE A 209 -0.21 7.57 23.92
N ILE A 210 -1.07 7.75 22.93
CA ILE A 210 -2.52 7.56 23.03
C ILE A 210 -2.86 6.30 22.23
N LEU A 211 -3.50 5.32 22.87
CA LEU A 211 -4.09 4.16 22.20
C LEU A 211 -5.61 4.33 22.24
N ASP A 212 -6.25 4.48 21.07
CA ASP A 212 -7.69 4.72 20.95
C ASP A 212 -8.45 3.48 20.46
N GLU A 213 -9.76 3.47 20.74
CA GLU A 213 -10.70 2.38 20.47
C GLU A 213 -10.16 1.00 20.90
N ILE A 214 -9.49 0.95 22.06
CA ILE A 214 -8.79 -0.25 22.60
C ILE A 214 -9.70 -1.48 22.79
N HIS A 215 -11.01 -1.30 22.74
CA HIS A 215 -12.01 -2.36 22.81
C HIS A 215 -12.12 -3.18 21.51
N GLU A 216 -11.54 -2.75 20.38
CA GLU A 216 -11.45 -3.58 19.17
C GLU A 216 -10.44 -4.74 19.31
N ARG A 217 -9.56 -4.72 20.34
CA ARG A 217 -8.66 -5.83 20.72
C ARG A 217 -7.94 -6.55 19.56
N SER A 218 -7.45 -5.77 18.58
CA SER A 218 -6.65 -6.28 17.47
C SER A 218 -5.27 -6.77 17.96
N VAL A 219 -4.67 -7.71 17.22
CA VAL A 219 -3.37 -8.30 17.56
C VAL A 219 -2.30 -7.22 17.63
N GLU A 220 -2.35 -6.24 16.72
CA GLU A 220 -1.39 -5.15 16.64
C GLU A 220 -1.54 -4.18 17.82
N SER A 221 -2.78 -3.88 18.21
CA SER A 221 -3.07 -2.97 19.33
C SER A 221 -2.57 -3.55 20.66
N ASP A 222 -2.84 -4.83 20.91
CA ASP A 222 -2.37 -5.54 22.11
C ASP A 222 -0.84 -5.71 22.14
N LEU A 223 -0.18 -5.92 21.00
CA LEU A 223 1.28 -5.94 20.88
C LEU A 223 1.91 -4.56 21.11
N VAL A 224 1.32 -3.49 20.58
CA VAL A 224 1.76 -2.11 20.86
C VAL A 224 1.59 -1.81 22.35
N LEU A 225 0.44 -2.13 22.95
CA LEU A 225 0.18 -1.98 24.39
C LEU A 225 1.25 -2.67 25.24
N ALA A 226 1.57 -3.94 24.93
CA ALA A 226 2.60 -4.71 25.62
C ALA A 226 3.99 -4.06 25.52
N CYS A 227 4.38 -3.64 24.33
CA CYS A 227 5.71 -3.06 24.13
C CYS A 227 5.81 -1.62 24.67
N VAL A 228 4.71 -0.86 24.70
CA VAL A 228 4.63 0.43 25.43
C VAL A 228 4.76 0.20 26.93
N LYS A 229 4.09 -0.79 27.52
CA LYS A 229 4.27 -1.18 28.93
C LYS A 229 5.74 -1.52 29.24
N GLN A 230 6.40 -2.31 28.38
CA GLN A 230 7.83 -2.63 28.51
C GLN A 230 8.76 -1.40 28.35
N PHE A 231 8.34 -0.37 27.61
CA PHE A 231 9.07 0.90 27.54
C PHE A 231 8.84 1.77 28.77
N MET A 232 7.62 1.81 29.32
CA MET A 232 7.29 2.50 30.58
C MET A 232 8.10 1.91 31.75
N MET A 233 8.28 0.59 31.83
CA MET A 233 9.16 -0.04 32.82
C MET A 233 10.63 0.42 32.78
N LYS A 234 11.04 1.17 31.73
CA LYS A 234 12.37 1.76 31.56
C LYS A 234 12.39 3.29 31.59
N LYS A 235 11.24 3.98 31.52
CA LYS A 235 11.15 5.46 31.46
C LYS A 235 9.95 6.01 32.25
N ASN A 236 10.24 6.75 33.32
CA ASN A 236 9.22 7.28 34.23
C ASN A 236 8.46 8.51 33.68
N ASP A 237 9.05 9.22 32.73
CA ASP A 237 8.51 10.45 32.10
C ASP A 237 7.51 10.18 30.95
N LEU A 238 7.41 8.96 30.43
CA LEU A 238 6.36 8.63 29.45
C LEU A 238 4.97 8.66 30.09
N ARG A 239 3.97 9.12 29.33
CA ARG A 239 2.54 9.03 29.64
C ARG A 239 1.81 8.17 28.62
N LEU A 240 0.95 7.27 29.10
CA LEU A 240 0.07 6.43 28.30
C LEU A 240 -1.39 6.83 28.55
N VAL A 241 -2.08 7.20 27.49
CA VAL A 241 -3.54 7.41 27.51
C VAL A 241 -4.19 6.27 26.76
N LEU A 242 -5.15 5.62 27.41
CA LEU A 242 -5.98 4.57 26.82
C LEU A 242 -7.37 5.16 26.62
N MET A 243 -7.96 5.03 25.43
CA MET A 243 -9.28 5.60 25.14
C MET A 243 -10.24 4.52 24.65
N SER A 244 -11.48 4.56 25.14
CA SER A 244 -12.48 3.54 24.81
C SER A 244 -13.93 4.03 24.92
N ALA A 245 -14.86 3.29 24.31
CA ALA A 245 -16.29 3.36 24.62
C ALA A 245 -16.69 2.33 25.69
N THR A 246 -16.24 1.08 25.54
CA THR A 246 -16.76 -0.10 26.28
C THR A 246 -15.64 -0.97 26.87
N ALA A 247 -14.54 -0.37 27.35
CA ALA A 247 -13.41 -1.13 27.92
C ALA A 247 -13.70 -1.69 29.33
N ASP A 248 -13.26 -2.93 29.56
CA ASP A 248 -13.12 -3.54 30.88
C ASP A 248 -12.05 -2.81 31.72
N ILE A 249 -12.52 -1.89 32.56
CA ILE A 249 -11.70 -1.07 33.46
C ILE A 249 -10.88 -1.93 34.44
N THR A 250 -11.38 -3.11 34.81
CA THR A 250 -10.75 -3.99 35.82
C THR A 250 -9.54 -4.70 35.23
N ARG A 251 -9.68 -5.29 34.04
CA ARG A 251 -8.58 -5.94 33.29
C ARG A 251 -7.43 -4.97 33.02
N TYR A 252 -7.70 -3.73 32.58
CA TYR A 252 -6.64 -2.73 32.40
C TYR A 252 -5.96 -2.32 33.72
N LYS A 253 -6.72 -2.21 34.84
CA LYS A 253 -6.14 -1.91 36.17
C LYS A 253 -5.20 -3.01 36.66
N GLU A 254 -5.63 -4.26 36.54
CA GLU A 254 -4.83 -5.41 36.95
C GLU A 254 -3.56 -5.54 36.09
N TYR A 255 -3.69 -5.40 34.76
CA TYR A 255 -2.57 -5.50 33.82
C TYR A 255 -1.46 -4.48 34.06
N PHE A 256 -1.74 -3.31 34.64
CA PHE A 256 -0.74 -2.27 34.91
C PHE A 256 -0.27 -2.20 36.38
N ARG A 257 -0.71 -3.10 37.27
CA ARG A 257 -0.37 -3.07 38.71
C ARG A 257 1.12 -3.26 39.03
N ASP A 258 1.91 -3.69 38.05
CA ASP A 258 3.34 -4.01 38.13
C ASP A 258 4.26 -2.85 37.71
N LEU A 259 3.71 -1.71 37.23
CA LEU A 259 4.53 -0.55 36.82
C LEU A 259 5.25 0.15 37.98
N GLY A 260 4.69 0.12 39.20
CA GLY A 260 5.32 0.72 40.38
C GLY A 260 4.44 0.71 41.63
N ARG A 261 5.05 0.73 42.82
CA ARG A 261 4.31 0.82 44.10
C ARG A 261 3.57 2.16 44.19
N GLY A 262 2.24 2.11 44.11
CA GLY A 262 1.36 3.28 44.20
C GLY A 262 0.94 3.86 42.85
N GLU A 263 1.54 3.41 41.74
CA GLU A 263 1.04 3.74 40.41
C GLU A 263 -0.30 3.02 40.18
N ARG A 264 -1.28 3.73 39.60
CA ARG A 264 -2.61 3.20 39.29
C ARG A 264 -3.04 3.67 37.91
N VAL A 265 -3.90 2.91 37.24
CA VAL A 265 -4.64 3.40 36.08
C VAL A 265 -5.73 4.33 36.60
N GLU A 266 -5.52 5.64 36.44
CA GLU A 266 -6.55 6.64 36.72
C GLU A 266 -7.65 6.56 35.66
N VAL A 267 -8.92 6.70 36.06
CA VAL A 267 -10.07 6.49 35.17
C VAL A 267 -10.91 7.74 35.07
N ILE A 268 -11.00 8.29 33.85
CA ILE A 268 -11.82 9.45 33.54
C ILE A 268 -13.02 8.98 32.72
N ALA A 269 -14.18 8.90 33.36
CA ALA A 269 -15.45 8.79 32.65
C ALA A 269 -15.83 10.18 32.10
N ILE A 270 -15.93 10.31 30.77
CA ILE A 270 -16.54 11.46 30.12
C ILE A 270 -18.06 11.27 30.23
N PRO A 271 -18.81 12.14 30.93
CA PRO A 271 -20.25 12.02 31.01
C PRO A 271 -20.86 12.23 29.62
N THR A 272 -21.95 11.50 29.32
CA THR A 272 -22.81 11.81 28.18
C THR A 272 -23.26 13.26 28.33
N SER A 273 -22.79 14.13 27.42
CA SER A 273 -22.81 15.59 27.66
C SER A 273 -24.20 16.13 28.02
N PRO A 274 -24.31 17.06 28.98
CA PRO A 274 -25.54 17.81 29.27
C PRO A 274 -25.82 18.80 28.13
N ARG A 275 -26.22 18.26 26.97
CA ARG A 275 -26.86 19.03 25.90
C ARG A 275 -28.20 19.53 26.42
N THR A 276 -28.61 20.72 25.96
CA THR A 276 -29.94 21.29 26.22
C THR A 276 -31.10 20.45 25.64
N ARG A 277 -30.79 19.42 24.84
CA ARG A 277 -31.64 18.24 24.61
C ARG A 277 -30.77 16.99 24.75
N ILE A 278 -31.08 16.14 25.73
CA ILE A 278 -30.56 14.77 25.81
C ILE A 278 -31.40 13.95 24.83
N PHE A 279 -30.78 13.48 23.74
CA PHE A 279 -31.46 12.56 22.82
C PHE A 279 -31.61 11.19 23.47
N GLN A 280 -32.85 10.71 23.55
CA GLN A 280 -33.17 9.43 24.16
C GLN A 280 -32.76 8.27 23.23
N ARG A 281 -32.49 7.10 23.83
CA ARG A 281 -32.13 5.86 23.12
C ARG A 281 -32.99 4.72 23.69
N GLU A 282 -34.07 4.40 23.01
CA GLU A 282 -34.95 3.28 23.38
C GLU A 282 -34.43 1.98 22.74
N VAL A 283 -34.46 0.88 23.51
CA VAL A 283 -34.02 -0.44 23.04
C VAL A 283 -35.19 -1.42 23.12
N LEU A 284 -35.53 -2.00 21.98
CA LEU A 284 -36.63 -2.93 21.78
C LEU A 284 -36.04 -4.28 21.34
N TYR A 285 -36.48 -5.35 21.98
CA TYR A 285 -36.10 -6.73 21.68
C TYR A 285 -37.19 -7.40 20.84
N LEU A 286 -36.92 -8.64 20.43
CA LEU A 286 -37.78 -9.40 19.51
C LEU A 286 -39.24 -9.50 19.97
N GLU A 287 -39.48 -9.54 21.28
CA GLU A 287 -40.82 -9.56 21.89
C GLU A 287 -41.59 -8.27 21.55
N GLN A 288 -41.02 -7.09 21.85
CA GLN A 288 -41.69 -5.82 21.54
C GLN A 288 -41.78 -5.56 20.04
N ILE A 289 -40.81 -6.04 19.25
CA ILE A 289 -40.85 -5.96 17.78
C ILE A 289 -42.04 -6.78 17.23
N ALA A 290 -42.32 -7.95 17.79
CA ALA A 290 -43.48 -8.76 17.40
C ALA A 290 -44.81 -8.09 17.76
N ASP A 291 -44.92 -7.45 18.93
CA ASP A 291 -46.11 -6.67 19.32
C ASP A 291 -46.34 -5.49 18.37
N ILE A 292 -45.29 -4.74 18.03
CA ILE A 292 -45.30 -3.60 17.08
C ILE A 292 -45.77 -4.05 15.68
N LEU A 293 -45.34 -5.23 15.24
CA LEU A 293 -45.70 -5.83 13.94
C LEU A 293 -46.97 -6.69 14.00
N LYS A 294 -47.59 -6.87 15.18
CA LYS A 294 -48.78 -7.70 15.44
C LYS A 294 -48.62 -9.16 15.00
N MET A 295 -47.46 -9.75 15.30
CA MET A 295 -47.10 -11.13 14.99
C MET A 295 -47.35 -12.05 16.19
N ASN A 296 -47.67 -13.32 15.94
CA ASN A 296 -47.86 -14.30 17.03
C ASN A 296 -46.56 -14.50 17.82
N SER A 297 -46.60 -14.29 19.14
CA SER A 297 -45.42 -14.27 20.00
C SER A 297 -44.90 -15.65 20.43
N GLU A 298 -45.72 -16.70 20.32
CA GLU A 298 -45.46 -18.04 20.89
C GLU A 298 -44.34 -18.86 20.20
N SER A 299 -43.75 -18.38 19.09
CA SER A 299 -42.63 -19.06 18.39
C SER A 299 -41.47 -18.13 18.02
N LEU A 300 -41.38 -16.96 18.65
CA LEU A 300 -40.38 -15.93 18.29
C LEU A 300 -38.94 -16.39 18.50
N SER A 301 -38.62 -17.04 19.62
CA SER A 301 -37.27 -17.57 19.87
C SER A 301 -36.87 -18.52 18.75
N THR A 302 -37.52 -19.68 18.66
CA THR A 302 -37.18 -20.77 17.72
C THR A 302 -37.18 -20.38 16.25
N LYS A 303 -37.89 -19.31 15.87
CA LYS A 303 -37.99 -18.86 14.47
C LYS A 303 -36.89 -17.87 14.06
N TYR A 304 -36.39 -17.04 14.97
CA TYR A 304 -35.43 -15.96 14.66
C TYR A 304 -34.08 -16.13 15.39
N CYS A 305 -34.02 -16.98 16.42
CA CYS A 305 -32.85 -17.43 17.17
C CYS A 305 -32.83 -18.97 17.17
N SER A 306 -31.69 -19.60 16.92
CA SER A 306 -31.63 -21.05 16.69
C SER A 306 -31.62 -21.90 17.99
N GLY A 307 -32.14 -21.35 19.09
CA GLY A 307 -32.05 -21.89 20.45
C GLY A 307 -32.44 -20.83 21.49
N GLU A 308 -32.15 -21.11 22.77
CA GLU A 308 -32.51 -20.25 23.91
C GLU A 308 -31.31 -19.46 24.50
N ASP A 309 -30.09 -19.81 24.11
CA ASP A 309 -28.83 -19.31 24.65
C ASP A 309 -27.78 -18.98 23.56
N ALA A 310 -26.66 -18.38 23.99
CA ALA A 310 -25.61 -17.87 23.10
C ALA A 310 -24.84 -18.95 22.31
N ASP A 311 -24.97 -20.23 22.68
CA ASP A 311 -24.37 -21.38 21.98
C ASP A 311 -25.20 -21.83 20.75
N ALA A 312 -26.40 -21.27 20.57
CA ALA A 312 -27.26 -21.51 19.41
C ALA A 312 -26.63 -21.04 18.08
N ASP A 313 -26.97 -21.69 16.96
CA ASP A 313 -26.49 -21.26 15.62
C ASP A 313 -26.86 -19.79 15.31
N ALA A 314 -25.84 -18.98 14.99
CA ALA A 314 -25.97 -17.58 14.62
C ALA A 314 -26.40 -17.34 13.16
N GLY A 315 -26.80 -18.40 12.44
CA GLY A 315 -27.32 -18.36 11.08
C GLY A 315 -28.43 -17.33 10.82
N LEU A 316 -28.61 -17.00 9.54
CA LEU A 316 -29.64 -16.10 9.02
C LEU A 316 -30.54 -16.84 8.04
N ASN A 317 -31.72 -17.23 8.51
CA ASN A 317 -32.76 -17.87 7.71
C ASN A 317 -33.59 -16.84 6.90
N SER A 318 -34.48 -17.33 6.03
CA SER A 318 -35.36 -16.50 5.19
C SER A 318 -36.24 -15.55 6.01
N ASP A 319 -36.67 -15.98 7.20
CA ASP A 319 -37.61 -15.25 8.04
C ASP A 319 -36.98 -14.03 8.71
N VAL A 320 -35.70 -14.07 9.13
CA VAL A 320 -35.01 -12.88 9.67
C VAL A 320 -34.96 -11.76 8.64
N TYR A 321 -34.69 -12.07 7.36
CA TYR A 321 -34.72 -11.05 6.29
C TYR A 321 -36.14 -10.51 6.03
N GLN A 322 -37.18 -11.34 6.23
CA GLN A 322 -38.56 -10.86 6.16
C GLN A 322 -38.91 -9.95 7.34
N LEU A 323 -38.50 -10.30 8.56
CA LEU A 323 -38.70 -9.49 9.76
C LEU A 323 -38.05 -8.09 9.60
N ILE A 324 -36.83 -8.03 9.06
CA ILE A 324 -36.17 -6.75 8.74
C ILE A 324 -36.96 -5.97 7.67
N HIS A 325 -37.53 -6.64 6.67
CA HIS A 325 -38.34 -5.99 5.63
C HIS A 325 -39.65 -5.39 6.19
N GLU A 326 -40.41 -6.15 6.98
CA GLU A 326 -41.64 -5.65 7.62
C GLU A 326 -41.34 -4.51 8.60
N LEU A 327 -40.26 -4.61 9.37
CA LEU A 327 -39.82 -3.57 10.30
C LEU A 327 -39.41 -2.28 9.57
N LEU A 328 -38.68 -2.38 8.45
CA LEU A 328 -38.35 -1.23 7.60
C LEU A 328 -39.61 -0.58 7.02
N LEU A 329 -40.59 -1.37 6.58
CA LEU A 329 -41.89 -0.86 6.11
C LEU A 329 -42.72 -0.23 7.23
N HIS A 330 -42.69 -0.79 8.44
CA HIS A 330 -43.35 -0.21 9.61
C HIS A 330 -42.77 1.16 9.92
N ILE A 331 -41.44 1.25 10.11
CA ILE A 331 -40.74 2.51 10.41
C ILE A 331 -41.02 3.56 9.32
N HIS A 332 -41.00 3.16 8.04
CA HIS A 332 -41.30 4.07 6.93
C HIS A 332 -42.73 4.62 6.94
N ARG A 333 -43.70 3.87 7.47
CA ARG A 333 -45.11 4.28 7.57
C ARG A 333 -45.44 5.03 8.86
N SER A 334 -44.68 4.82 9.94
CA SER A 334 -44.98 5.38 11.27
C SER A 334 -44.30 6.72 11.55
N ASP A 335 -43.06 6.93 11.09
CA ASP A 335 -42.35 8.21 11.20
C ASP A 335 -42.46 9.02 9.90
N PRO A 336 -43.07 10.23 9.92
CA PRO A 336 -43.18 11.10 8.75
C PRO A 336 -41.88 11.87 8.39
N ASP A 337 -40.87 11.94 9.25
CA ASP A 337 -39.65 12.72 8.98
C ASP A 337 -38.67 11.95 8.07
N LEU A 338 -38.63 12.30 6.79
CA LEU A 338 -37.78 11.62 5.81
C LEU A 338 -36.27 11.88 5.99
N GLU A 339 -35.84 12.84 6.82
CA GLU A 339 -34.43 13.02 7.18
C GLU A 339 -33.95 11.95 8.18
N ASN A 340 -34.87 11.40 9.00
CA ASN A 340 -34.57 10.26 9.87
C ASN A 340 -34.22 9.02 9.02
N SER A 341 -32.97 8.59 9.17
CA SER A 341 -32.36 7.50 8.43
C SER A 341 -32.34 6.21 9.26
N ILE A 342 -32.37 5.06 8.58
CA ILE A 342 -32.31 3.73 9.20
C ILE A 342 -30.96 3.08 8.90
N LEU A 343 -30.31 2.51 9.90
CA LEU A 343 -29.07 1.74 9.79
C LEU A 343 -29.33 0.28 10.19
N VAL A 344 -29.00 -0.67 9.30
CA VAL A 344 -29.22 -2.11 9.48
C VAL A 344 -27.87 -2.81 9.56
N PHE A 345 -27.58 -3.46 10.68
CA PHE A 345 -26.36 -4.27 10.86
C PHE A 345 -26.61 -5.72 10.45
N LEU A 346 -25.84 -6.19 9.45
CA LEU A 346 -25.85 -7.55 8.94
C LEU A 346 -24.40 -8.08 8.82
N PRO A 347 -24.14 -9.38 9.09
CA PRO A 347 -22.78 -9.87 9.31
C PRO A 347 -21.95 -10.09 8.04
N THR A 348 -22.55 -10.25 6.86
CA THR A 348 -21.84 -10.62 5.62
C THR A 348 -22.35 -9.87 4.39
N TYR A 349 -21.53 -9.80 3.34
CA TYR A 349 -21.93 -9.30 2.02
C TYR A 349 -23.19 -10.00 1.49
N TYR A 350 -23.26 -11.33 1.63
CA TYR A 350 -24.42 -12.12 1.22
C TYR A 350 -25.69 -11.73 1.99
N ALA A 351 -25.59 -11.51 3.31
CA ALA A 351 -26.73 -11.06 4.11
C ALA A 351 -27.22 -9.66 3.70
N LEU A 352 -26.30 -8.72 3.45
CA LEU A 352 -26.62 -7.40 2.89
C LEU A 352 -27.34 -7.52 1.53
N GLU A 353 -26.88 -8.42 0.67
CA GLU A 353 -27.44 -8.69 -0.66
C GLU A 353 -28.85 -9.28 -0.58
N GLN A 354 -29.07 -10.30 0.25
CA GLN A 354 -30.40 -10.89 0.46
C GLN A 354 -31.42 -9.84 0.96
N GLN A 355 -31.01 -8.93 1.85
CA GLN A 355 -31.87 -7.85 2.31
C GLN A 355 -32.15 -6.80 1.21
N TRP A 356 -31.14 -6.42 0.44
CA TRP A 356 -31.24 -5.47 -0.66
C TRP A 356 -32.10 -5.98 -1.83
N ILE A 357 -32.09 -7.29 -2.10
CA ILE A 357 -32.99 -7.94 -3.05
C ILE A 357 -34.45 -7.80 -2.58
N ARG A 358 -34.75 -8.07 -1.30
CA ARG A 358 -36.11 -7.90 -0.75
C ARG A 358 -36.59 -6.45 -0.74
N LEU A 359 -35.68 -5.49 -0.60
CA LEU A 359 -36.01 -4.06 -0.64
C LEU A 359 -36.32 -3.51 -2.05
N SER A 360 -36.23 -4.34 -3.11
CA SER A 360 -36.56 -3.93 -4.49
C SER A 360 -37.96 -3.32 -4.64
N SER A 361 -38.95 -3.82 -3.89
CA SER A 361 -40.33 -3.31 -3.88
C SER A 361 -40.48 -1.91 -3.26
N VAL A 362 -39.44 -1.38 -2.59
CA VAL A 362 -39.50 -0.15 -1.77
C VAL A 362 -38.53 0.94 -2.27
N ARG A 363 -37.79 0.69 -3.37
CA ARG A 363 -36.78 1.61 -3.92
C ARG A 363 -37.36 2.91 -4.49
N SER A 364 -38.64 2.93 -4.83
CA SER A 364 -39.36 4.12 -5.30
C SER A 364 -39.61 5.17 -4.21
N VAL A 365 -39.52 4.79 -2.93
CA VAL A 365 -39.81 5.66 -1.77
C VAL A 365 -38.66 5.76 -0.77
N SER A 366 -37.65 4.89 -0.87
CA SER A 366 -36.48 4.85 0.01
C SER A 366 -35.18 4.68 -0.77
N LYS A 367 -34.14 5.42 -0.41
CA LYS A 367 -32.81 5.29 -1.02
C LYS A 367 -31.95 4.37 -0.17
N VAL A 368 -31.64 3.19 -0.71
CA VAL A 368 -30.77 2.20 -0.07
C VAL A 368 -29.31 2.50 -0.38
N HIS A 369 -28.48 2.51 0.66
CA HIS A 369 -27.02 2.67 0.63
C HIS A 369 -26.35 1.44 1.25
N ILE A 370 -25.15 1.08 0.79
CA ILE A 370 -24.38 -0.06 1.30
C ILE A 370 -23.09 0.44 1.94
N LEU A 371 -22.75 -0.12 3.11
CA LEU A 371 -21.44 0.07 3.75
C LEU A 371 -20.80 -1.31 3.98
N HIS A 372 -19.85 -1.67 3.11
CA HIS A 372 -19.02 -2.87 3.21
C HIS A 372 -17.63 -2.57 2.62
N ARG A 373 -16.60 -3.34 3.00
CA ARG A 373 -15.20 -3.10 2.59
C ARG A 373 -14.93 -3.20 1.07
N SER A 374 -15.86 -3.77 0.31
CA SER A 374 -15.78 -3.90 -1.16
C SER A 374 -16.58 -2.82 -1.91
N ILE A 375 -17.16 -1.85 -1.20
CA ILE A 375 -17.82 -0.67 -1.77
C ILE A 375 -16.76 0.43 -1.95
N ASP A 376 -16.91 1.25 -2.97
CA ASP A 376 -15.99 2.35 -3.23
C ASP A 376 -16.04 3.45 -2.14
N THR A 377 -14.93 4.17 -1.98
CA THR A 377 -14.80 5.25 -0.99
C THR A 377 -15.75 6.41 -1.27
N ASP A 378 -15.98 6.81 -2.53
CA ASP A 378 -16.91 7.90 -2.84
C ASP A 378 -18.37 7.47 -2.69
N GLU A 379 -18.72 6.21 -2.92
CA GLU A 379 -20.05 5.67 -2.60
C GLU A 379 -20.28 5.59 -1.08
N ALA A 380 -19.27 5.17 -0.31
CA ALA A 380 -19.31 5.23 1.15
C ALA A 380 -19.45 6.68 1.66
N LEU A 381 -18.74 7.64 1.05
CA LEU A 381 -18.87 9.08 1.37
C LEU A 381 -20.23 9.67 0.93
N GLN A 382 -20.87 9.17 -0.13
CA GLN A 382 -22.25 9.55 -0.47
C GLN A 382 -23.23 9.18 0.64
N THR A 383 -23.02 8.06 1.33
CA THR A 383 -23.85 7.61 2.48
C THR A 383 -23.80 8.58 3.67
N MET A 384 -22.72 9.37 3.77
CA MET A 384 -22.53 10.42 4.78
C MET A 384 -23.35 11.70 4.49
N LYS A 385 -23.91 11.85 3.29
CA LYS A 385 -24.78 12.99 2.92
C LYS A 385 -26.17 12.80 3.53
N VAL A 386 -26.87 13.90 3.82
CA VAL A 386 -28.26 13.90 4.31
C VAL A 386 -29.20 13.91 3.10
N SER A 387 -30.18 13.01 3.08
CA SER A 387 -31.30 13.03 2.14
C SER A 387 -32.44 13.86 2.71
N LYS A 388 -33.16 14.59 1.85
CA LYS A 388 -34.35 15.40 2.22
C LYS A 388 -35.62 15.03 1.45
N SER A 389 -35.50 14.22 0.39
CA SER A 389 -36.60 13.88 -0.53
C SER A 389 -37.12 12.45 -0.37
N CYS A 390 -36.32 11.55 0.21
CA CYS A 390 -36.69 10.16 0.47
C CYS A 390 -35.90 9.61 1.66
N ARG A 391 -36.49 8.67 2.42
CA ARG A 391 -35.84 8.09 3.60
C ARG A 391 -34.60 7.30 3.19
N LYS A 392 -33.47 7.58 3.85
CA LYS A 392 -32.21 6.87 3.66
C LYS A 392 -32.20 5.58 4.50
N VAL A 393 -31.98 4.44 3.84
CA VAL A 393 -31.77 3.13 4.48
C VAL A 393 -30.33 2.71 4.20
N ILE A 394 -29.61 2.27 5.23
CA ILE A 394 -28.19 1.94 5.14
C ILE A 394 -28.02 0.49 5.60
N LEU A 395 -27.55 -0.38 4.71
CA LEU A 395 -27.21 -1.76 5.05
C LEU A 395 -25.70 -1.82 5.28
N ALA A 396 -25.26 -2.26 6.47
CA ALA A 396 -23.86 -2.20 6.87
C ALA A 396 -23.38 -3.47 7.61
N THR A 397 -22.08 -3.77 7.50
CA THR A 397 -21.40 -4.68 8.46
C THR A 397 -20.83 -3.88 9.65
N ASN A 398 -20.04 -4.56 10.48
CA ASN A 398 -19.16 -3.96 11.51
C ASN A 398 -18.25 -2.81 11.01
N ILE A 399 -18.14 -2.57 9.70
CA ILE A 399 -17.50 -1.36 9.15
C ILE A 399 -18.14 -0.06 9.70
N ALA A 400 -19.44 -0.06 9.96
CA ALA A 400 -20.18 1.08 10.54
C ALA A 400 -20.23 1.07 12.08
N GLU A 401 -19.65 0.07 12.75
CA GLU A 401 -19.82 -0.15 14.20
C GLU A 401 -18.94 0.76 15.07
N SER A 402 -17.76 1.17 14.58
CA SER A 402 -16.82 2.09 15.25
C SER A 402 -16.42 3.25 14.32
N SER A 403 -15.58 4.19 14.81
CA SER A 403 -14.86 5.22 14.01
C SER A 403 -15.66 6.29 13.25
N VAL A 404 -16.84 5.98 12.72
CA VAL A 404 -17.59 6.84 11.77
C VAL A 404 -18.88 7.39 12.41
N THR A 405 -19.25 8.63 12.06
CA THR A 405 -20.52 9.25 12.47
C THR A 405 -21.37 9.55 11.24
N ILE A 406 -22.41 8.74 11.01
CA ILE A 406 -23.37 8.97 9.95
C ILE A 406 -24.44 9.96 10.47
N PRO A 407 -24.65 11.12 9.82
CA PRO A 407 -25.68 12.07 10.26
C PRO A 407 -27.09 11.58 9.91
N GLY A 408 -28.04 11.87 10.79
CA GLY A 408 -29.47 11.60 10.60
C GLY A 408 -29.92 10.17 10.95
N VAL A 409 -29.04 9.29 11.46
CA VAL A 409 -29.47 7.95 11.90
C VAL A 409 -30.29 8.06 13.18
N ALA A 410 -31.60 7.81 13.06
CA ALA A 410 -32.54 7.69 14.18
C ALA A 410 -32.77 6.21 14.53
N TYR A 411 -32.94 5.36 13.52
CA TYR A 411 -33.30 3.95 13.69
C TYR A 411 -32.09 3.04 13.48
N VAL A 412 -31.87 2.10 14.40
CA VAL A 412 -30.88 1.02 14.25
C VAL A 412 -31.60 -0.32 14.32
N ILE A 413 -31.45 -1.15 13.29
CA ILE A 413 -31.87 -2.55 13.29
C ILE A 413 -30.61 -3.40 13.43
N ASP A 414 -30.45 -4.08 14.55
CA ASP A 414 -29.28 -4.91 14.87
C ASP A 414 -29.66 -6.39 14.80
N SER A 415 -29.08 -7.12 13.83
CA SER A 415 -29.26 -8.57 13.75
C SER A 415 -28.57 -9.34 14.88
N CYS A 416 -27.83 -8.64 15.75
CA CYS A 416 -27.05 -9.15 16.88
C CYS A 416 -26.05 -10.26 16.49
N ARG A 417 -25.59 -10.26 15.24
CA ARG A 417 -24.67 -11.25 14.66
C ARG A 417 -23.38 -10.57 14.18
N SER A 418 -22.32 -11.36 14.01
CA SER A 418 -21.02 -10.95 13.48
C SER A 418 -20.42 -12.08 12.64
N LEU A 419 -19.50 -11.74 11.72
CA LEU A 419 -18.65 -12.70 11.04
C LEU A 419 -17.26 -12.63 11.69
N GLN A 420 -16.83 -13.70 12.32
CA GLN A 420 -15.50 -13.82 12.93
C GLN A 420 -14.66 -14.88 12.20
N VAL A 421 -13.35 -14.74 12.32
CA VAL A 421 -12.34 -15.67 11.78
C VAL A 421 -11.57 -16.28 12.95
N TYR A 422 -11.28 -17.57 12.86
CA TYR A 422 -10.62 -18.37 13.90
C TYR A 422 -9.58 -19.30 13.27
N TRP A 423 -8.46 -19.51 13.95
CA TRP A 423 -7.48 -20.55 13.64
C TRP A 423 -8.06 -21.92 13.99
N ASP A 424 -8.13 -22.83 13.02
CA ASP A 424 -8.38 -24.25 13.26
C ASP A 424 -7.02 -24.94 13.53
N PRO A 425 -6.71 -25.34 14.78
CA PRO A 425 -5.42 -25.93 15.13
C PRO A 425 -5.27 -27.38 14.63
N ILE A 426 -6.34 -28.01 14.15
CA ILE A 426 -6.34 -29.36 13.56
C ILE A 426 -6.09 -29.27 12.05
N ARG A 427 -6.72 -28.30 11.37
CA ARG A 427 -6.56 -28.06 9.93
C ARG A 427 -5.46 -27.06 9.57
N LYS A 428 -4.77 -26.48 10.56
CA LYS A 428 -3.73 -25.44 10.41
C LYS A 428 -4.12 -24.32 9.44
N THR A 429 -5.38 -23.88 9.50
CA THR A 429 -5.97 -22.91 8.56
C THR A 429 -7.00 -22.01 9.23
N ASP A 430 -7.17 -20.80 8.70
CA ASP A 430 -8.20 -19.88 9.18
C ASP A 430 -9.59 -20.26 8.65
N SER A 431 -10.54 -20.39 9.58
CA SER A 431 -11.95 -20.70 9.34
C SER A 431 -12.83 -19.49 9.68
N ALA A 432 -13.85 -19.20 8.86
CA ALA A 432 -14.76 -18.07 9.08
C ALA A 432 -16.15 -18.57 9.47
N GLY A 433 -16.64 -18.09 10.62
CA GLY A 433 -17.94 -18.48 11.19
C GLY A 433 -18.84 -17.28 11.47
N LEU A 434 -20.16 -17.51 11.37
CA LEU A 434 -21.14 -16.61 11.97
C LEU A 434 -21.22 -16.89 13.46
N VAL A 435 -21.22 -15.84 14.27
CA VAL A 435 -21.47 -15.91 15.72
C VAL A 435 -22.36 -14.75 16.15
N TRP A 436 -22.91 -14.85 17.36
CA TRP A 436 -23.60 -13.73 17.99
C TRP A 436 -22.61 -12.62 18.36
N ALA A 437 -23.06 -11.37 18.25
CA ALA A 437 -22.28 -10.20 18.60
C ALA A 437 -22.32 -9.98 20.11
N SER A 438 -21.18 -9.69 20.73
CA SER A 438 -21.09 -9.40 22.16
C SER A 438 -21.91 -8.17 22.57
N LYS A 439 -22.29 -8.07 23.85
CA LYS A 439 -23.03 -6.92 24.39
C LYS A 439 -22.30 -5.60 24.12
N SER A 440 -20.95 -5.58 24.20
CA SER A 440 -20.08 -4.46 23.80
C SER A 440 -20.29 -4.03 22.34
N GLN A 441 -20.35 -4.96 21.40
CA GLN A 441 -20.60 -4.67 19.97
C GLN A 441 -22.02 -4.12 19.77
N ALA A 442 -23.03 -4.76 20.39
CA ALA A 442 -24.42 -4.30 20.36
C ALA A 442 -24.63 -2.91 21.01
N GLU A 443 -23.78 -2.50 21.95
CA GLU A 443 -23.77 -1.15 22.54
C GLU A 443 -23.06 -0.14 21.62
N GLN A 444 -22.00 -0.52 20.92
CA GLN A 444 -21.37 0.32 19.88
C GLN A 444 -22.31 0.59 18.68
N ARG A 445 -23.12 -0.42 18.30
CA ARG A 445 -24.19 -0.32 17.28
C ARG A 445 -25.29 0.63 17.72
N LYS A 446 -25.82 0.45 18.95
CA LYS A 446 -26.75 1.38 19.61
C LYS A 446 -26.21 2.81 19.69
N GLY A 447 -24.92 2.96 19.95
CA GLY A 447 -24.22 4.24 19.96
C GLY A 447 -24.14 4.97 18.62
N ARG A 448 -24.64 4.40 17.51
CA ARG A 448 -24.75 5.10 16.21
C ARG A 448 -25.97 6.02 16.11
N THR A 449 -27.02 5.78 16.89
CA THR A 449 -28.17 6.68 17.04
C THR A 449 -28.10 7.47 18.36
N GLY A 450 -29.06 8.37 18.62
CA GLY A 450 -29.04 9.27 19.78
C GLY A 450 -27.89 10.30 19.71
N ARG A 451 -27.48 10.69 18.49
CA ARG A 451 -26.38 11.65 18.23
C ARG A 451 -26.85 12.97 17.64
N THR A 452 -27.86 12.96 16.77
CA THR A 452 -28.41 14.14 16.06
C THR A 452 -29.92 14.31 16.25
N CYS A 453 -30.60 13.23 16.61
CA CYS A 453 -32.03 13.08 16.88
C CYS A 453 -32.18 11.99 17.96
N ASP A 454 -33.39 11.84 18.51
CA ASP A 454 -33.76 10.70 19.35
C ASP A 454 -33.68 9.39 18.57
N GLY A 455 -33.49 8.27 19.26
CA GLY A 455 -33.17 6.99 18.62
C GLY A 455 -33.92 5.78 19.16
N GLN A 456 -34.34 4.90 18.24
CA GLN A 456 -34.87 3.57 18.55
C GLN A 456 -33.94 2.49 18.00
N ILE A 457 -33.67 1.47 18.81
CA ILE A 457 -32.76 0.36 18.50
C ILE A 457 -33.55 -0.95 18.61
N TYR A 458 -33.71 -1.64 17.49
CA TYR A 458 -34.40 -2.93 17.41
C TYR A 458 -33.38 -4.07 17.35
N ARG A 459 -33.33 -4.89 18.40
CA ARG A 459 -32.44 -6.06 18.50
C ARG A 459 -33.20 -7.31 18.10
N LEU A 460 -32.72 -8.04 17.09
CA LEU A 460 -33.39 -9.24 16.56
C LEU A 460 -33.07 -10.52 17.36
N VAL A 461 -33.15 -10.40 18.68
CA VAL A 461 -32.98 -11.43 19.71
C VAL A 461 -33.94 -11.12 20.87
N THR A 462 -34.31 -12.12 21.66
CA THR A 462 -35.15 -11.90 22.85
C THR A 462 -34.36 -11.21 23.98
N GLY A 463 -35.07 -10.60 24.93
CA GLY A 463 -34.46 -9.98 26.11
C GLY A 463 -33.62 -10.96 26.95
N PRO A 464 -34.12 -12.18 27.26
CA PRO A 464 -33.33 -13.21 27.94
C PRO A 464 -32.10 -13.66 27.15
N PHE A 465 -32.23 -13.88 25.83
CA PHE A 465 -31.13 -14.27 24.95
C PHE A 465 -30.04 -13.21 24.89
N TYR A 466 -30.39 -11.93 24.84
CA TYR A 466 -29.40 -10.84 24.90
C TYR A 466 -28.58 -10.86 26.19
N ASN A 467 -29.15 -11.32 27.31
CA ASN A 467 -28.45 -11.36 28.60
C ASN A 467 -27.42 -12.50 28.68
N SER A 468 -27.62 -13.61 27.96
CA SER A 468 -26.67 -14.74 27.90
C SER A 468 -25.51 -14.54 26.92
N LEU A 469 -25.54 -13.52 26.06
CA LEU A 469 -24.43 -13.16 25.17
C LEU A 469 -23.15 -12.75 25.93
N ASP A 470 -21.97 -13.02 25.36
CA ASP A 470 -20.68 -12.50 25.83
C ASP A 470 -20.71 -10.97 26.08
N ASP A 471 -20.16 -10.50 27.19
CA ASP A 471 -20.08 -9.05 27.46
C ASP A 471 -19.14 -8.32 26.49
N HIS A 472 -18.04 -8.96 26.08
CA HIS A 472 -17.00 -8.41 25.21
C HIS A 472 -16.57 -9.41 24.13
N GLU A 473 -16.11 -8.90 22.98
CA GLU A 473 -15.55 -9.75 21.92
C GLU A 473 -14.21 -10.37 22.34
N HIS A 474 -14.07 -11.68 22.09
CA HIS A 474 -12.85 -12.43 22.35
C HIS A 474 -11.65 -11.84 21.58
N PRO A 475 -10.52 -11.48 22.25
CA PRO A 475 -9.39 -10.80 21.63
C PRO A 475 -8.82 -11.51 20.40
N ALA A 476 -8.45 -10.75 19.36
CA ALA A 476 -7.98 -11.33 18.10
C ALA A 476 -6.72 -12.20 18.27
N ILE A 477 -5.84 -11.82 19.20
CA ILE A 477 -4.61 -12.54 19.54
C ILE A 477 -4.84 -13.95 20.13
N LEU A 478 -6.04 -14.23 20.65
CA LEU A 478 -6.43 -15.57 21.13
C LEU A 478 -7.13 -16.42 20.07
N ARG A 479 -7.56 -15.81 18.95
CA ARG A 479 -8.40 -16.45 17.94
C ARG A 479 -7.73 -16.66 16.59
N LEU A 480 -6.76 -15.83 16.20
CA LEU A 480 -6.17 -15.86 14.86
C LEU A 480 -4.82 -16.60 14.82
N SER A 481 -4.42 -17.02 13.62
CA SER A 481 -3.05 -17.50 13.35
C SER A 481 -2.04 -16.39 13.70
N LEU A 482 -0.98 -16.72 14.46
CA LEU A 482 0.05 -15.76 14.87
C LEU A 482 1.31 -15.79 13.98
N ARG A 483 1.28 -16.50 12.84
CA ARG A 483 2.41 -16.67 11.91
C ARG A 483 3.10 -15.35 11.56
N GLU A 484 2.32 -14.34 11.14
CA GLU A 484 2.83 -13.04 10.75
C GLU A 484 3.50 -12.29 11.91
N GLN A 485 2.85 -12.24 13.08
CA GLN A 485 3.35 -11.48 14.22
C GLN A 485 4.53 -12.18 14.92
N VAL A 486 4.59 -13.51 14.89
CA VAL A 486 5.76 -14.30 15.32
C VAL A 486 6.95 -14.03 14.41
N LEU A 487 6.77 -14.02 13.09
CA LEU A 487 7.85 -13.68 12.14
C LEU A 487 8.31 -12.23 12.32
N MET A 488 7.39 -11.28 12.41
CA MET A 488 7.67 -9.86 12.66
C MET A 488 8.48 -9.65 13.94
N VAL A 489 8.13 -10.38 15.01
CA VAL A 489 8.88 -10.40 16.26
C VAL A 489 10.29 -10.96 16.05
N CYS A 490 10.45 -12.15 15.44
CA CYS A 490 11.77 -12.74 15.18
C CYS A 490 12.69 -11.83 14.34
N CYS A 491 12.13 -11.06 13.41
CA CYS A 491 12.83 -10.09 12.57
C CYS A 491 13.14 -8.74 13.26
N ALA A 492 12.77 -8.50 14.52
CA ALA A 492 13.02 -7.22 15.19
C ALA A 492 14.51 -7.04 15.57
N GLU A 493 15.10 -5.86 15.31
CA GLU A 493 16.49 -5.55 15.72
C GLU A 493 16.68 -5.63 17.25
N SER A 494 15.60 -5.35 17.99
CA SER A 494 15.60 -5.21 19.44
C SER A 494 15.64 -6.57 20.12
N ARG A 495 16.75 -6.90 20.80
CA ARG A 495 16.87 -8.07 21.70
C ARG A 495 15.85 -8.12 22.84
N ALA A 496 15.14 -7.03 23.10
CA ALA A 496 14.03 -6.95 24.05
C ALA A 496 12.64 -7.21 23.43
N MET A 497 12.58 -7.38 22.11
CA MET A 497 11.38 -7.77 21.36
C MET A 497 11.54 -9.10 20.63
N ASN A 498 12.73 -9.47 20.14
CA ASN A 498 12.92 -10.60 19.21
C ASN A 498 12.83 -12.02 19.81
N ASP A 499 11.84 -12.24 20.66
CA ASP A 499 11.60 -13.48 21.40
C ASP A 499 10.07 -13.63 21.58
N PRO A 500 9.38 -14.36 20.67
CA PRO A 500 7.92 -14.36 20.62
C PRO A 500 7.32 -14.99 21.88
N ASN A 501 7.97 -16.03 22.42
CA ASN A 501 7.60 -16.66 23.69
C ASN A 501 7.71 -15.70 24.90
N VAL A 502 8.53 -14.64 24.82
CA VAL A 502 8.66 -13.62 25.88
C VAL A 502 7.80 -12.38 25.63
N VAL A 503 7.50 -12.02 24.38
CA VAL A 503 6.67 -10.84 24.06
C VAL A 503 5.18 -11.16 24.08
N LEU A 504 4.76 -12.28 23.47
CA LEU A 504 3.34 -12.67 23.44
C LEU A 504 2.82 -13.00 24.84
N GLN A 505 3.67 -13.55 25.71
CA GLN A 505 3.35 -13.77 27.13
C GLN A 505 3.34 -12.47 27.99
N LYS A 506 3.40 -11.29 27.37
CA LYS A 506 3.28 -9.97 28.03
C LYS A 506 2.13 -9.11 27.49
N VAL A 507 1.34 -9.62 26.54
CA VAL A 507 0.12 -8.94 26.07
C VAL A 507 -0.99 -9.02 27.11
N LEU A 508 -2.12 -8.35 26.85
CA LEU A 508 -3.19 -8.15 27.84
C LEU A 508 -3.91 -9.45 28.23
N ASP A 509 -4.18 -10.31 27.25
CA ASP A 509 -4.65 -11.68 27.46
C ASP A 509 -3.71 -12.61 26.63
N PRO A 510 -2.73 -13.30 27.25
CA PRO A 510 -1.73 -14.09 26.52
C PRO A 510 -2.28 -15.30 25.74
N PRO A 511 -1.80 -15.55 24.50
CA PRO A 511 -2.15 -16.75 23.75
C PRO A 511 -1.48 -18.00 24.34
N ASN A 512 -2.03 -19.18 24.04
CA ASN A 512 -1.41 -20.44 24.44
C ASN A 512 -0.04 -20.61 23.75
N LEU A 513 0.94 -21.14 24.48
CA LEU A 513 2.29 -21.45 23.96
C LEU A 513 2.23 -22.38 22.75
N ASP A 514 1.29 -23.33 22.72
CA ASP A 514 1.11 -24.25 21.60
C ASP A 514 0.79 -23.52 20.28
N VAL A 515 0.05 -22.40 20.31
CA VAL A 515 -0.27 -21.58 19.12
C VAL A 515 0.96 -20.79 18.66
N ILE A 516 1.83 -20.38 19.59
CA ILE A 516 3.13 -19.78 19.25
C ILE A 516 4.06 -20.83 18.64
N GLN A 517 4.05 -22.05 19.18
CA GLN A 517 4.88 -23.15 18.70
C GLN A 517 4.44 -23.63 17.30
N ASP A 518 3.13 -23.78 17.06
CA ASP A 518 2.52 -24.00 15.74
C ASP A 518 3.03 -22.96 14.72
N ALA A 519 2.99 -21.68 15.08
CA ALA A 519 3.46 -20.60 14.22
C ALA A 519 4.98 -20.67 13.97
N LEU A 520 5.78 -20.95 15.00
CA LEU A 520 7.23 -21.13 14.89
C LEU A 520 7.62 -22.31 14.00
N ASP A 521 6.94 -23.45 14.14
CA ASP A 521 7.23 -24.65 13.36
C ASP A 521 6.75 -24.52 11.91
N SER A 522 5.59 -23.92 11.66
CA SER A 522 5.14 -23.55 10.30
C SER A 522 6.12 -22.60 9.60
N LEU A 523 6.67 -21.60 10.32
CA LEU A 523 7.68 -20.70 9.78
C LEU A 523 9.04 -21.38 9.51
N VAL A 524 9.40 -22.42 10.27
CA VAL A 524 10.58 -23.26 9.96
C VAL A 524 10.32 -24.15 8.75
N GLN A 525 9.11 -24.70 8.63
CA GLN A 525 8.71 -25.56 7.51
C GLN A 525 8.81 -24.83 6.16
N ILE A 526 8.40 -23.56 6.10
CA ILE A 526 8.57 -22.71 4.90
C ILE A 526 9.95 -22.02 4.83
N HIS A 527 10.93 -22.47 5.61
CA HIS A 527 12.29 -21.93 5.67
C HIS A 527 12.38 -20.40 5.92
N ALA A 528 11.40 -19.81 6.60
CA ALA A 528 11.42 -18.40 7.04
C ALA A 528 12.20 -18.21 8.36
N LEU A 529 12.28 -19.25 9.21
CA LEU A 529 13.08 -19.28 10.43
C LEU A 529 14.01 -20.50 10.47
N VAL A 530 15.14 -20.38 11.16
CA VAL A 530 16.01 -21.51 11.55
C VAL A 530 15.75 -21.87 13.00
N LYS A 531 15.68 -23.17 13.32
CA LYS A 531 15.59 -23.64 14.72
C LYS A 531 16.90 -23.39 15.47
N PRO A 532 16.86 -22.96 16.74
CA PRO A 532 18.07 -22.69 17.51
C PRO A 532 18.91 -23.96 17.72
N THR A 533 20.22 -23.86 17.46
CA THR A 533 21.21 -24.94 17.65
C THR A 533 21.48 -25.29 19.12
N SER A 534 20.91 -24.55 20.07
CA SER A 534 21.00 -24.83 21.50
C SER A 534 19.66 -24.54 22.20
N PRO A 535 19.32 -25.21 23.32
CA PRO A 535 18.05 -25.03 24.04
C PRO A 535 17.91 -23.68 24.77
N ARG A 536 18.83 -22.73 24.54
CA ARG A 536 18.75 -21.33 24.97
C ARG A 536 18.95 -20.33 23.82
N GLY A 537 19.10 -20.81 22.59
CA GLY A 537 19.12 -19.98 21.41
C GLY A 537 17.73 -19.44 21.08
N ARG A 538 17.68 -18.46 20.18
CA ARG A 538 16.43 -17.95 19.61
C ARG A 538 16.26 -18.49 18.19
N TYR A 539 15.02 -18.52 17.71
CA TYR A 539 14.77 -18.73 16.29
C TYR A 539 15.37 -17.55 15.52
N GLU A 540 16.22 -17.83 14.55
CA GLU A 540 16.87 -16.79 13.75
C GLU A 540 16.16 -16.69 12.39
N PRO A 541 15.76 -15.50 11.94
CA PRO A 541 15.08 -15.35 10.66
C PRO A 541 16.04 -15.55 9.50
N THR A 542 15.61 -16.30 8.49
CA THR A 542 16.38 -16.46 7.25
C THR A 542 16.27 -15.20 6.40
N PHE A 543 17.09 -15.13 5.35
CA PHE A 543 16.91 -14.11 4.30
C PHE A 543 15.48 -14.11 3.74
N TYR A 544 14.88 -15.28 3.53
CA TYR A 544 13.50 -15.44 3.07
C TYR A 544 12.48 -14.92 4.09
N GLY A 545 12.65 -15.22 5.38
CA GLY A 545 11.79 -14.69 6.44
C GLY A 545 11.88 -13.17 6.60
N CYS A 546 13.09 -12.61 6.53
CA CYS A 546 13.30 -11.16 6.53
C CYS A 546 12.70 -10.47 5.30
N LEU A 547 12.78 -11.10 4.12
CA LEU A 547 12.14 -10.62 2.89
C LEU A 547 10.61 -10.67 2.99
N LEU A 548 10.02 -11.81 3.34
CA LEU A 548 8.58 -11.98 3.56
C LEU A 548 8.02 -10.89 4.47
N ASN A 549 8.63 -10.72 5.65
CA ASN A 549 8.21 -9.74 6.65
C ASN A 549 8.49 -8.28 6.25
N SER A 550 9.22 -8.03 5.17
CA SER A 550 9.46 -6.68 4.64
C SER A 550 8.55 -6.31 3.47
N LEU A 551 7.76 -7.26 2.94
CA LEU A 551 6.81 -7.00 1.86
C LEU A 551 5.58 -6.23 2.38
N PRO A 552 4.96 -5.36 1.55
CA PRO A 552 3.79 -4.55 1.90
C PRO A 552 2.45 -5.31 1.79
N LEU A 553 2.49 -6.65 1.81
CA LEU A 553 1.37 -7.56 1.58
C LEU A 553 1.13 -8.44 2.83
N SER A 554 -0.03 -9.07 2.92
CA SER A 554 -0.29 -10.09 3.95
C SER A 554 0.68 -11.28 3.84
N PHE A 555 0.81 -12.06 4.90
CA PHE A 555 1.70 -13.22 4.94
C PHE A 555 1.49 -14.20 3.78
N ASP A 556 0.25 -14.66 3.56
CA ASP A 556 -0.03 -15.67 2.52
C ASP A 556 0.05 -15.05 1.09
N ALA A 557 -0.26 -13.76 0.92
CA ALA A 557 -0.06 -13.05 -0.35
C ALA A 557 1.43 -12.84 -0.68
N SER A 558 2.25 -12.55 0.33
CA SER A 558 3.71 -12.46 0.23
C SER A 558 4.35 -13.79 -0.15
N VAL A 559 3.94 -14.89 0.48
CA VAL A 559 4.40 -16.25 0.13
C VAL A 559 4.02 -16.60 -1.31
N LEU A 560 2.80 -16.30 -1.73
CA LEU A 560 2.36 -16.56 -3.11
C LEU A 560 3.16 -15.74 -4.13
N ALA A 561 3.36 -14.44 -3.89
CA ALA A 561 4.11 -13.56 -4.80
C ALA A 561 5.57 -14.02 -4.96
N LEU A 562 6.23 -14.44 -3.88
CA LEU A 562 7.59 -14.99 -3.94
C LEU A 562 7.64 -16.35 -4.66
N LYS A 563 6.70 -17.26 -4.41
CA LYS A 563 6.66 -18.55 -5.13
C LYS A 563 6.39 -18.39 -6.64
N PHE A 564 5.59 -17.41 -7.03
CA PHE A 564 5.45 -17.02 -8.45
C PHE A 564 6.77 -16.50 -9.02
N ALA A 565 7.52 -15.69 -8.27
CA ALA A 565 8.82 -15.16 -8.69
C ALA A 565 9.91 -16.24 -8.82
N GLU A 566 9.94 -17.22 -7.93
CA GLU A 566 10.83 -18.39 -7.99
C GLU A 566 10.61 -19.25 -9.25
N ILE A 567 9.41 -19.18 -9.86
CA ILE A 567 9.05 -19.85 -11.12
C ILE A 567 9.19 -18.91 -12.35
N GLY A 568 9.66 -17.66 -12.15
CA GLY A 568 9.89 -16.67 -13.20
C GLY A 568 8.67 -15.79 -13.57
N PHE A 569 7.55 -15.92 -12.85
CA PHE A 569 6.33 -15.14 -13.06
C PHE A 569 6.22 -13.97 -12.05
N LEU A 570 7.31 -13.22 -11.91
CA LEU A 570 7.44 -12.15 -10.92
C LEU A 570 6.33 -11.09 -11.03
N HIS A 571 6.05 -10.61 -12.25
CA HIS A 571 5.10 -9.52 -12.47
C HIS A 571 3.65 -9.96 -12.18
N GLU A 572 3.25 -11.14 -12.64
CA GLU A 572 1.94 -11.72 -12.37
C GLU A 572 1.77 -12.07 -10.89
N GLY A 573 2.81 -12.62 -10.26
CA GLY A 573 2.83 -13.00 -8.84
C GLY A 573 2.58 -11.82 -7.90
N ILE A 574 3.28 -10.70 -8.13
CA ILE A 574 3.07 -9.47 -7.35
C ILE A 574 1.64 -8.95 -7.54
N LEU A 575 1.15 -8.87 -8.77
CA LEU A 575 -0.20 -8.36 -9.05
C LEU A 575 -1.29 -9.24 -8.43
N ILE A 576 -1.16 -10.57 -8.50
CA ILE A 576 -2.10 -11.50 -7.86
C ILE A 576 -2.02 -11.39 -6.33
N GLY A 577 -0.82 -11.24 -5.76
CA GLY A 577 -0.62 -10.98 -4.33
C GLY A 577 -1.34 -9.71 -3.86
N ILE A 578 -1.16 -8.59 -4.58
CA ILE A 578 -1.87 -7.34 -4.29
C ILE A 578 -3.40 -7.55 -4.37
N MET A 579 -3.90 -8.24 -5.40
CA MET A 579 -5.34 -8.48 -5.61
C MET A 579 -5.97 -9.43 -4.58
N LEU A 580 -5.20 -10.17 -3.79
CA LEU A 580 -5.72 -10.90 -2.62
C LEU A 580 -6.03 -9.97 -1.44
N ASP A 581 -5.21 -8.93 -1.25
CA ASP A 581 -5.28 -8.04 -0.08
C ASP A 581 -6.16 -6.79 -0.31
N ILE A 582 -6.20 -6.25 -1.53
CA ILE A 582 -6.93 -5.01 -1.81
C ILE A 582 -8.45 -5.22 -1.92
N GLN A 583 -9.21 -4.26 -1.41
CA GLN A 583 -10.64 -4.08 -1.67
C GLN A 583 -10.93 -2.56 -1.72
N PRO A 584 -11.85 -2.08 -2.60
CA PRO A 584 -12.47 -2.79 -3.72
C PRO A 584 -11.45 -3.26 -4.78
N LEU A 585 -11.87 -4.18 -5.65
CA LEU A 585 -11.10 -4.65 -6.81
C LEU A 585 -11.29 -3.72 -8.03
N PRO A 586 -10.40 -3.77 -9.04
CA PRO A 586 -10.50 -2.96 -10.26
C PRO A 586 -11.83 -3.03 -11.00
N ILE A 587 -12.41 -4.21 -11.18
CA ILE A 587 -13.71 -4.40 -11.86
C ILE A 587 -14.83 -4.05 -10.87
N LEU A 588 -15.69 -3.11 -11.26
CA LEU A 588 -16.84 -2.70 -10.47
C LEU A 588 -17.78 -3.88 -10.21
N GLN A 589 -18.21 -4.02 -8.97
CA GLN A 589 -19.16 -5.06 -8.54
C GLN A 589 -20.48 -4.39 -8.15
N PRO A 590 -21.38 -4.10 -9.13
CA PRO A 590 -22.67 -3.46 -8.85
C PRO A 590 -23.46 -4.28 -7.83
N PHE A 591 -23.69 -3.68 -6.66
CA PHE A 591 -24.14 -4.42 -5.48
C PHE A 591 -25.47 -5.15 -5.73
N GLY A 592 -25.51 -6.45 -5.43
CA GLY A 592 -26.67 -7.31 -5.61
C GLY A 592 -26.99 -7.72 -7.05
N TYR A 593 -26.24 -7.26 -8.05
CA TYR A 593 -26.41 -7.66 -9.46
C TYR A 593 -25.37 -8.73 -9.84
N GLN A 594 -25.39 -9.91 -9.21
CA GLN A 594 -24.40 -10.98 -9.45
C GLN A 594 -24.20 -11.33 -10.94
N ALA A 595 -25.27 -11.29 -11.74
CA ALA A 595 -25.19 -11.53 -13.18
C ALA A 595 -24.38 -10.45 -13.93
N LEU A 596 -24.53 -9.17 -13.55
CA LEU A 596 -23.71 -8.08 -14.09
C LEU A 596 -22.27 -8.16 -13.57
N CYS A 597 -22.05 -8.51 -12.31
CA CYS A 597 -20.70 -8.77 -11.78
C CYS A 597 -19.98 -9.89 -12.55
N LYS A 598 -20.70 -10.98 -12.90
CA LYS A 598 -20.16 -12.05 -13.75
C LYS A 598 -19.87 -11.51 -15.16
N MET A 599 -20.83 -10.86 -15.80
CA MET A 599 -20.67 -10.30 -17.16
C MET A 599 -19.51 -9.30 -17.26
N PHE A 600 -19.34 -8.42 -16.27
CA PHE A 600 -18.24 -7.45 -16.21
C PHE A 600 -16.88 -8.10 -15.98
N ARG A 601 -16.82 -9.28 -15.34
CA ARG A 601 -15.61 -10.11 -15.26
C ARG A 601 -15.34 -10.86 -16.57
N ASP A 602 -16.37 -11.49 -17.13
CA ASP A 602 -16.27 -12.31 -18.34
C ASP A 602 -15.87 -11.48 -19.58
N ASN A 603 -16.16 -10.18 -19.57
CA ASN A 603 -15.61 -9.16 -20.48
C ASN A 603 -14.06 -9.15 -20.59
N TYR A 604 -13.36 -9.67 -19.57
CA TYR A 604 -11.89 -9.77 -19.47
C TYR A 604 -11.38 -11.21 -19.32
N PHE A 605 -12.17 -12.09 -18.71
CA PHE A 605 -11.86 -13.50 -18.52
C PHE A 605 -13.14 -14.33 -18.31
N ASP A 606 -13.61 -14.99 -19.35
CA ASP A 606 -14.64 -16.03 -19.24
C ASP A 606 -14.02 -17.37 -18.82
N GLU A 607 -14.78 -18.18 -18.10
CA GLU A 607 -14.34 -19.48 -17.61
C GLU A 607 -14.48 -20.55 -18.71
N ASP A 608 -13.47 -20.65 -19.61
CA ASP A 608 -13.46 -21.73 -20.61
C ASP A 608 -13.65 -23.10 -19.93
N SER A 609 -14.51 -23.91 -20.53
CA SER A 609 -15.04 -25.17 -19.99
C SER A 609 -13.97 -26.18 -19.55
N ASN A 610 -12.80 -26.15 -20.19
CA ASN A 610 -11.65 -27.00 -19.86
C ASN A 610 -10.89 -26.51 -18.61
N LEU A 611 -10.93 -25.20 -18.36
CA LEU A 611 -10.08 -24.49 -17.40
C LEU A 611 -10.64 -24.45 -15.97
N LYS A 612 -11.50 -25.42 -15.59
CA LYS A 612 -12.11 -25.63 -14.25
C LYS A 612 -11.35 -24.93 -13.11
N ILE A 613 -11.88 -23.80 -12.66
CA ILE A 613 -11.25 -22.86 -11.73
C ILE A 613 -12.26 -22.49 -10.61
N GLY A 614 -11.76 -22.11 -9.43
CA GLY A 614 -12.64 -21.61 -8.37
C GLY A 614 -13.12 -20.18 -8.64
N LYS A 615 -14.30 -19.81 -8.14
CA LYS A 615 -14.89 -18.48 -8.37
C LYS A 615 -14.00 -17.33 -7.88
N LYS A 616 -13.24 -17.54 -6.79
CA LYS A 616 -12.30 -16.54 -6.25
C LYS A 616 -11.13 -16.35 -7.21
N GLU A 617 -10.53 -17.44 -7.64
CA GLU A 617 -9.39 -17.49 -8.55
C GLU A 617 -9.76 -16.91 -9.93
N ALA A 618 -10.94 -17.21 -10.47
CA ALA A 618 -11.47 -16.58 -11.69
C ALA A 618 -11.71 -15.06 -11.52
N THR A 619 -12.10 -14.60 -10.32
CA THR A 619 -12.26 -13.17 -10.03
C THR A 619 -10.90 -12.46 -9.97
N LEU A 620 -9.88 -13.05 -9.34
CA LEU A 620 -8.51 -12.53 -9.35
C LEU A 620 -7.98 -12.41 -10.77
N ILE A 621 -8.13 -13.47 -11.58
CA ILE A 621 -7.64 -13.53 -12.95
C ILE A 621 -8.35 -12.51 -13.86
N GLY A 622 -9.67 -12.35 -13.77
CA GLY A 622 -10.37 -11.30 -14.52
C GLY A 622 -9.88 -9.89 -14.17
N ASN A 623 -9.57 -9.62 -12.89
CA ASN A 623 -9.01 -8.34 -12.45
C ASN A 623 -7.55 -8.14 -12.90
N LEU A 624 -6.76 -9.21 -13.02
CA LEU A 624 -5.43 -9.18 -13.63
C LEU A 624 -5.51 -8.75 -15.10
N CYS A 625 -6.37 -9.39 -15.89
CA CYS A 625 -6.61 -9.03 -17.30
C CYS A 625 -7.08 -7.57 -17.44
N ALA A 626 -7.99 -7.10 -16.57
CA ALA A 626 -8.48 -5.72 -16.56
C ALA A 626 -7.37 -4.69 -16.21
N PHE A 627 -6.53 -4.99 -15.22
CA PHE A 627 -5.38 -4.14 -14.88
C PHE A 627 -4.37 -4.07 -16.03
N GLN A 628 -4.03 -5.20 -16.64
CA GLN A 628 -3.14 -5.26 -17.80
C GLN A 628 -3.70 -4.47 -19.00
N PHE A 629 -5.02 -4.54 -19.26
CA PHE A 629 -5.68 -3.76 -20.31
C PHE A 629 -5.62 -2.25 -20.04
N TRP A 630 -5.90 -1.80 -18.81
CA TRP A 630 -5.75 -0.39 -18.42
C TRP A 630 -4.30 0.09 -18.53
N GLN A 631 -3.32 -0.69 -18.07
CA GLN A 631 -1.90 -0.38 -18.22
C GLN A 631 -1.54 -0.21 -19.70
N ARG A 632 -2.01 -1.12 -20.56
CA ARG A 632 -1.80 -1.11 -22.02
C ARG A 632 -2.44 0.10 -22.70
N MET A 633 -3.65 0.48 -22.30
CA MET A 633 -4.43 1.54 -22.93
C MET A 633 -4.11 2.94 -22.43
N PHE A 634 -3.78 3.09 -21.14
CA PHE A 634 -3.57 4.40 -20.49
C PHE A 634 -2.14 4.63 -20.06
N LYS A 635 -1.50 3.74 -19.29
CA LYS A 635 -0.12 3.99 -18.84
C LYS A 635 0.85 3.99 -20.02
N ASP A 636 0.82 3.00 -20.91
CA ASP A 636 1.71 2.98 -22.08
C ASP A 636 1.47 4.17 -23.02
N LYS A 637 0.22 4.52 -23.29
CA LYS A 637 -0.14 5.67 -24.13
C LYS A 637 0.30 6.99 -23.47
N TYR A 638 0.14 7.13 -22.16
CA TYR A 638 0.65 8.26 -21.39
C TYR A 638 2.17 8.37 -21.55
N ARG A 639 2.94 7.29 -21.34
CA ARG A 639 4.40 7.29 -21.53
C ARG A 639 4.79 7.72 -22.94
N GLN A 640 4.09 7.21 -23.96
CA GLN A 640 4.33 7.55 -25.36
C GLN A 640 4.14 9.05 -25.64
N GLU A 641 3.03 9.63 -25.19
CA GLU A 641 2.69 11.04 -25.42
C GLU A 641 3.53 11.98 -24.55
N TYR A 642 3.86 11.56 -23.32
CA TYR A 642 4.77 12.26 -22.41
C TYR A 642 6.16 12.46 -23.03
N LEU A 643 6.74 11.41 -23.64
CA LEU A 643 8.04 11.51 -24.33
C LEU A 643 7.99 12.44 -25.56
N LYS A 644 6.83 12.63 -26.22
CA LYS A 644 6.68 13.68 -27.24
C LYS A 644 6.76 15.07 -26.63
N MET A 645 6.05 15.32 -25.52
CA MET A 645 6.06 16.62 -24.85
C MET A 645 7.46 17.02 -24.38
N VAL A 646 8.22 16.07 -23.82
CA VAL A 646 9.62 16.29 -23.45
C VAL A 646 10.48 16.59 -24.68
N ALA A 647 10.25 15.90 -25.81
CA ALA A 647 10.97 16.18 -27.07
C ALA A 647 10.60 17.52 -27.74
N ASP A 648 9.36 18.00 -27.61
CA ASP A 648 8.92 19.35 -28.03
C ASP A 648 9.17 20.42 -26.93
N ALA A 649 9.87 20.07 -25.83
CA ALA A 649 10.20 20.94 -24.69
C ALA A 649 9.00 21.64 -24.00
N GLN A 650 7.83 20.99 -23.97
CA GLN A 650 6.60 21.48 -23.34
C GLN A 650 6.48 21.06 -21.87
N GLU A 651 5.90 21.89 -21.00
CA GLU A 651 5.60 21.49 -19.62
C GLU A 651 4.45 20.44 -19.58
N PRO A 652 4.67 19.24 -19.01
CA PRO A 652 3.65 18.16 -19.02
C PRO A 652 2.38 18.42 -18.19
N THR A 653 2.36 19.49 -17.39
CA THR A 653 1.36 19.76 -16.34
C THR A 653 -0.07 19.87 -16.87
N ALA A 654 -0.26 20.58 -17.99
CA ALA A 654 -1.58 20.71 -18.61
C ALA A 654 -2.10 19.40 -19.22
N TYR A 655 -1.20 18.53 -19.66
CA TYR A 655 -1.54 17.28 -20.36
C TYR A 655 -1.89 16.14 -19.40
N HIS A 656 -1.23 16.08 -18.23
CA HIS A 656 -1.59 15.14 -17.16
C HIS A 656 -3.07 15.27 -16.76
N ALA A 657 -3.57 16.51 -16.60
CA ALA A 657 -4.97 16.78 -16.30
C ALA A 657 -5.93 16.36 -17.44
N PHE A 658 -5.47 16.41 -18.70
CA PHE A 658 -6.25 15.97 -19.86
C PHE A 658 -6.36 14.44 -19.94
N ILE A 659 -5.24 13.70 -19.76
CA ILE A 659 -5.27 12.23 -19.76
C ILE A 659 -6.07 11.71 -18.56
N SER A 660 -5.91 12.26 -17.36
CA SER A 660 -6.69 11.85 -16.18
C SER A 660 -8.20 11.90 -16.43
N LYS A 661 -8.69 12.94 -17.11
CA LYS A 661 -10.11 13.02 -17.50
C LYS A 661 -10.52 12.04 -18.61
N GLN A 662 -9.62 11.65 -19.51
CA GLN A 662 -9.89 10.58 -20.47
C GLN A 662 -9.89 9.19 -19.80
N GLU A 663 -9.01 8.99 -18.81
CA GLU A 663 -8.89 7.76 -18.01
C GLU A 663 -10.16 7.51 -17.20
N GLU A 664 -10.67 8.53 -16.47
CA GLU A 664 -11.96 8.46 -15.75
C GLU A 664 -13.12 8.03 -16.65
N VAL A 665 -13.29 8.69 -17.80
CA VAL A 665 -14.38 8.41 -18.76
C VAL A 665 -14.24 7.02 -19.38
N TRP A 666 -13.01 6.58 -19.67
CA TRP A 666 -12.76 5.25 -20.23
C TRP A 666 -12.96 4.14 -19.19
N CYS A 667 -12.51 4.34 -17.96
CA CYS A 667 -12.71 3.39 -16.86
C CYS A 667 -14.21 3.24 -16.55
N ALA A 668 -14.97 4.34 -16.49
CA ALA A 668 -16.41 4.30 -16.33
C ALA A 668 -17.10 3.50 -17.45
N PHE A 669 -16.72 3.72 -18.71
CA PHE A 669 -17.24 2.97 -19.86
C PHE A 669 -16.89 1.47 -19.84
N HIS A 670 -15.76 1.10 -19.23
CA HIS A 670 -15.29 -0.29 -19.10
C HIS A 670 -15.68 -0.96 -17.76
N ASN A 671 -16.46 -0.29 -16.92
CA ASN A 671 -16.84 -0.73 -15.57
C ASN A 671 -15.63 -1.00 -14.65
N LEU A 672 -14.63 -0.11 -14.70
CA LEU A 672 -13.41 -0.16 -13.89
C LEU A 672 -13.30 1.02 -12.92
N LEU A 673 -12.62 0.80 -11.79
CA LEU A 673 -12.40 1.78 -10.73
C LEU A 673 -10.96 2.36 -10.77
N PRO A 674 -10.76 3.65 -11.15
CA PRO A 674 -9.43 4.25 -11.25
C PRO A 674 -8.64 4.24 -9.93
N ALA A 675 -9.32 4.35 -8.78
CA ALA A 675 -8.67 4.35 -7.46
C ALA A 675 -8.01 2.99 -7.15
N ALA A 676 -8.69 1.88 -7.42
CA ALA A 676 -8.14 0.54 -7.23
C ALA A 676 -6.97 0.27 -8.19
N LEU A 677 -7.10 0.66 -9.46
CA LEU A 677 -6.06 0.52 -10.48
C LEU A 677 -4.76 1.27 -10.11
N ASN A 678 -4.87 2.53 -9.67
CA ASN A 678 -3.68 3.28 -9.26
C ASN A 678 -3.09 2.78 -7.94
N ASN A 679 -3.91 2.38 -6.96
CA ASN A 679 -3.44 1.75 -5.72
C ASN A 679 -2.64 0.45 -5.97
N ILE A 680 -3.05 -0.39 -6.95
CA ILE A 680 -2.24 -1.56 -7.35
C ILE A 680 -0.88 -1.12 -7.92
N SER A 681 -0.85 -0.08 -8.75
CA SER A 681 0.39 0.43 -9.33
C SER A 681 1.36 0.99 -8.28
N GLU A 682 0.84 1.58 -7.18
CA GLU A 682 1.66 2.07 -6.07
C GLU A 682 2.22 0.92 -5.22
N ILE A 683 1.38 -0.04 -4.82
CA ILE A 683 1.84 -1.20 -4.03
C ILE A 683 2.82 -2.07 -4.84
N TYR A 684 2.65 -2.18 -6.17
CA TYR A 684 3.60 -2.86 -7.04
C TYR A 684 5.00 -2.23 -7.00
N ASP A 685 5.08 -0.88 -7.04
CA ASP A 685 6.36 -0.18 -6.92
C ASP A 685 6.98 -0.38 -5.52
N ASP A 686 6.18 -0.41 -4.44
CA ASP A 686 6.67 -0.68 -3.08
C ASP A 686 7.20 -2.12 -2.90
N VAL A 687 6.54 -3.11 -3.52
CA VAL A 687 7.02 -4.50 -3.58
C VAL A 687 8.35 -4.57 -4.34
N MET A 688 8.45 -3.96 -5.53
CA MET A 688 9.69 -3.95 -6.31
C MET A 688 10.82 -3.20 -5.60
N CYS A 689 10.53 -2.11 -4.88
CA CYS A 689 11.48 -1.42 -4.02
C CYS A 689 12.02 -2.33 -2.91
N THR A 690 11.16 -3.16 -2.30
CA THR A 690 11.57 -4.16 -1.31
C THR A 690 12.42 -5.26 -1.93
N LEU A 691 12.03 -5.80 -3.09
CA LEU A 691 12.81 -6.80 -3.82
C LEU A 691 14.20 -6.27 -4.21
N HIS A 692 14.31 -5.02 -4.67
CA HIS A 692 15.62 -4.40 -4.95
C HIS A 692 16.44 -4.05 -3.69
N ARG A 693 15.80 -3.85 -2.53
CA ARG A 693 16.47 -3.67 -1.24
C ARG A 693 17.10 -4.97 -0.71
N PHE A 694 16.46 -6.11 -0.95
CA PHE A 694 16.94 -7.43 -0.50
C PHE A 694 17.77 -8.18 -1.56
N ARG A 695 17.42 -8.02 -2.84
CA ARG A 695 18.01 -8.70 -4.02
C ARG A 695 18.06 -10.24 -3.87
N PRO A 696 16.91 -10.94 -3.85
CA PRO A 696 16.85 -12.40 -3.91
C PRO A 696 17.49 -12.95 -5.20
N SER A 697 17.85 -14.24 -5.19
CA SER A 697 18.54 -14.91 -6.31
C SER A 697 17.77 -14.86 -7.63
N PHE A 698 16.44 -14.97 -7.61
CA PHE A 698 15.60 -14.84 -8.80
C PHE A 698 15.57 -13.42 -9.40
N LEU A 699 16.17 -12.41 -8.75
CA LEU A 699 16.27 -11.04 -9.26
C LEU A 699 17.56 -10.79 -10.08
N VAL A 700 18.31 -11.87 -10.39
CA VAL A 700 19.48 -11.84 -11.29
C VAL A 700 19.05 -11.66 -12.75
N GLU A 701 18.03 -12.40 -13.19
CA GLU A 701 17.40 -12.26 -14.51
C GLU A 701 15.89 -12.05 -14.32
N ILE A 702 15.33 -11.04 -14.96
CA ILE A 702 13.93 -10.60 -14.80
C ILE A 702 13.25 -10.63 -16.16
N ASP A 703 12.18 -11.39 -16.31
CA ASP A 703 11.37 -11.37 -17.53
C ASP A 703 10.65 -10.01 -17.67
N PRO A 704 10.64 -9.39 -18.88
CA PRO A 704 9.93 -8.14 -19.07
C PRO A 704 8.42 -8.40 -18.95
N PRO A 705 7.61 -7.39 -18.58
CA PRO A 705 6.16 -7.54 -18.60
C PRO A 705 5.71 -7.96 -20.00
N LYS A 706 5.04 -9.11 -20.07
CA LYS A 706 4.54 -9.70 -21.32
C LYS A 706 3.39 -8.83 -21.83
N TYR A 707 3.73 -7.86 -22.69
CA TYR A 707 2.72 -7.04 -23.36
C TYR A 707 1.89 -7.90 -24.30
N LEU A 708 0.64 -8.13 -23.89
CA LEU A 708 -0.45 -8.57 -24.76
C LEU A 708 -0.40 -7.78 -26.06
N LEU A 709 -0.35 -8.51 -27.18
CA LEU A 709 -0.20 -7.92 -28.49
C LEU A 709 -1.46 -7.12 -28.88
N PRO A 710 -1.36 -6.15 -29.80
CA PRO A 710 -2.54 -5.53 -30.36
C PRO A 710 -3.47 -6.55 -31.04
N SER A 711 -2.91 -7.58 -31.68
CA SER A 711 -3.67 -8.76 -32.17
C SER A 711 -4.18 -9.68 -31.04
N GLU A 712 -4.33 -9.13 -29.82
CA GLU A 712 -4.78 -9.80 -28.60
C GLU A 712 -5.66 -8.86 -27.69
N PHE A 713 -6.71 -8.15 -28.20
CA PHE A 713 -7.82 -7.56 -27.35
C PHE A 713 -9.33 -7.42 -27.88
N HIS A 714 -10.16 -8.45 -28.22
CA HIS A 714 -11.44 -8.28 -29.01
C HIS A 714 -12.35 -7.20 -28.45
N HIS A 715 -12.48 -7.27 -27.13
CA HIS A 715 -13.49 -6.69 -26.27
C HIS A 715 -14.61 -5.95 -27.03
N VAL A 716 -15.66 -6.71 -27.38
CA VAL A 716 -16.89 -6.10 -27.88
C VAL A 716 -17.59 -5.46 -26.69
N CYS A 717 -17.42 -4.14 -26.52
CA CYS A 717 -18.27 -3.37 -25.64
C CYS A 717 -19.73 -3.52 -26.12
N LEU A 718 -20.49 -4.43 -25.51
CA LEU A 718 -21.94 -4.43 -25.67
C LEU A 718 -22.43 -3.11 -25.13
N HIS A 719 -23.09 -2.33 -25.99
CA HIS A 719 -23.68 -1.06 -25.61
C HIS A 719 -24.98 -1.30 -24.81
N HIS A 720 -24.82 -1.84 -23.61
CA HIS A 720 -25.58 -1.29 -22.50
C HIS A 720 -25.39 0.22 -22.57
N LYS A 721 -26.49 0.99 -22.43
CA LYS A 721 -26.34 2.35 -21.93
C LYS A 721 -25.46 2.27 -20.67
N VAL A 722 -24.69 3.31 -20.37
CA VAL A 722 -24.25 3.50 -18.98
C VAL A 722 -25.53 3.47 -18.15
N LEU A 723 -25.71 2.41 -17.36
CA LEU A 723 -26.96 2.19 -16.64
C LEU A 723 -26.94 3.18 -15.48
N GLU A 724 -27.60 4.32 -15.70
CA GLU A 724 -27.96 5.25 -14.64
C GLU A 724 -28.50 4.44 -13.44
N PRO A 725 -28.18 4.80 -12.18
CA PRO A 725 -28.65 4.05 -11.01
C PRO A 725 -30.19 3.89 -10.94
N GLU A 726 -30.92 4.69 -11.71
CA GLU A 726 -32.36 4.61 -11.93
C GLU A 726 -32.72 3.52 -12.96
N ASP A 727 -32.06 3.48 -14.14
CA ASP A 727 -32.22 2.46 -15.19
C ASP A 727 -31.89 1.03 -14.66
N MET A 728 -31.00 0.91 -13.67
CA MET A 728 -30.67 -0.37 -13.01
C MET A 728 -31.85 -1.04 -12.30
N ASN A 729 -32.89 -0.29 -11.91
CA ASN A 729 -34.08 -0.86 -11.26
C ASN A 729 -35.11 -1.41 -12.26
N SER A 730 -34.99 -1.05 -13.55
CA SER A 730 -35.87 -1.52 -14.63
C SER A 730 -35.59 -2.97 -15.06
N LEU A 731 -34.42 -3.51 -14.72
CA LEU A 731 -33.96 -4.84 -15.14
C LEU A 731 -34.47 -5.93 -14.18
N SER A 732 -35.79 -6.16 -14.20
CA SER A 732 -36.45 -7.26 -13.48
C SER A 732 -36.21 -8.63 -14.15
N LEU A 733 -36.24 -9.69 -13.33
CA LEU A 733 -35.67 -11.03 -13.58
C LEU A 733 -36.18 -11.88 -14.77
N GLU A 734 -37.08 -11.40 -15.63
CA GLU A 734 -37.74 -12.23 -16.66
C GLU A 734 -37.63 -11.73 -18.12
N SER A 735 -36.85 -10.68 -18.40
CA SER A 735 -36.68 -10.16 -19.78
C SER A 735 -35.45 -10.73 -20.51
N GLU A 736 -35.44 -12.04 -20.81
CA GLU A 736 -34.48 -12.58 -21.78
C GLU A 736 -34.78 -12.06 -23.20
N SER A 737 -33.74 -11.62 -23.91
CA SER A 737 -33.71 -11.36 -25.37
C SER A 737 -34.81 -10.47 -25.98
N SER A 738 -34.56 -9.15 -26.11
CA SER A 738 -35.20 -8.33 -27.17
C SER A 738 -34.68 -6.89 -27.36
N HIS A 739 -34.03 -6.25 -26.38
CA HIS A 739 -33.83 -4.78 -26.39
C HIS A 739 -32.37 -4.26 -26.38
N LEU A 740 -31.36 -5.04 -26.80
CA LEU A 740 -29.99 -4.52 -27.04
C LEU A 740 -29.87 -3.78 -28.39
N GLY A 741 -30.52 -2.62 -28.48
CA GLY A 741 -30.79 -1.90 -29.73
C GLY A 741 -29.82 -0.79 -30.16
N SER A 742 -28.49 -0.94 -30.06
CA SER A 742 -27.52 -0.17 -30.89
C SER A 742 -26.06 -0.56 -30.65
N GLN A 743 -25.47 -1.43 -31.49
CA GLN A 743 -24.03 -1.69 -31.44
C GLN A 743 -23.22 -0.51 -32.01
N ARG A 744 -22.55 0.26 -31.16
CA ARG A 744 -21.37 1.05 -31.55
C ARG A 744 -20.12 0.26 -31.18
N LYS A 745 -19.23 0.04 -32.15
CA LYS A 745 -17.93 -0.59 -31.91
C LYS A 745 -17.06 0.36 -31.06
N CYS A 746 -16.31 -0.19 -30.11
CA CYS A 746 -15.31 0.58 -29.37
C CYS A 746 -14.24 1.14 -30.32
N ALA A 747 -13.73 2.33 -30.02
CA ALA A 747 -12.65 2.94 -30.80
C ALA A 747 -11.26 2.36 -30.45
N ALA A 748 -11.17 1.53 -29.41
CA ALA A 748 -9.97 0.76 -29.07
C ALA A 748 -9.99 -0.59 -29.81
N THR A 749 -9.16 -0.71 -30.83
CA THR A 749 -8.75 -1.97 -31.48
C THR A 749 -7.33 -2.34 -31.03
N PRO A 750 -6.78 -3.55 -31.33
CA PRO A 750 -7.35 -4.76 -31.97
C PRO A 750 -7.81 -5.89 -31.02
N TYR A 751 -7.54 -7.21 -31.24
CA TYR A 751 -8.55 -8.32 -31.17
C TYR A 751 -8.13 -9.69 -30.53
N VAL A 752 -8.95 -10.41 -29.70
CA VAL A 752 -8.69 -11.61 -28.81
C VAL A 752 -9.99 -12.17 -28.21
N SER A 753 -10.20 -13.47 -28.10
CA SER A 753 -11.28 -14.03 -27.27
C SER A 753 -10.82 -14.35 -25.84
N ALA A 754 -11.72 -14.75 -24.94
CA ALA A 754 -11.40 -15.01 -23.54
C ALA A 754 -10.30 -16.08 -23.32
N THR A 755 -10.13 -17.00 -24.27
CA THR A 755 -9.05 -18.02 -24.26
C THR A 755 -7.68 -17.47 -24.63
N ASP A 756 -7.63 -16.31 -25.27
CA ASP A 756 -6.48 -15.90 -26.08
C ASP A 756 -5.55 -14.90 -25.32
N PHE A 757 -5.88 -14.57 -24.07
CA PHE A 757 -5.12 -13.69 -23.17
C PHE A 757 -3.73 -14.23 -22.73
N GLY A 758 -3.30 -15.42 -23.15
CA GLY A 758 -2.04 -16.07 -22.70
C GLY A 758 -2.00 -16.50 -21.23
N VAL A 759 -2.90 -15.94 -20.40
CA VAL A 759 -3.06 -16.13 -18.95
C VAL A 759 -3.37 -17.58 -18.55
N THR A 760 -3.70 -18.46 -19.49
CA THR A 760 -3.79 -19.93 -19.29
C THR A 760 -2.61 -20.50 -18.50
N LEU A 761 -1.38 -20.06 -18.78
CA LEU A 761 -0.20 -20.52 -18.05
C LEU A 761 -0.16 -19.97 -16.61
N THR A 762 -0.48 -18.69 -16.42
CA THR A 762 -0.65 -18.05 -15.11
C THR A 762 -1.73 -18.74 -14.26
N VAL A 763 -2.83 -19.21 -14.88
CA VAL A 763 -3.89 -19.99 -14.22
C VAL A 763 -3.39 -21.38 -13.80
N VAL A 764 -2.57 -22.04 -14.63
CA VAL A 764 -1.96 -23.34 -14.27
C VAL A 764 -0.99 -23.18 -13.10
N VAL A 765 -0.11 -22.15 -13.13
CA VAL A 765 0.81 -21.83 -12.02
C VAL A 765 0.03 -21.49 -10.75
N LEU A 766 -1.00 -20.63 -10.83
CA LEU A 766 -1.84 -20.26 -9.68
C LEU A 766 -2.48 -21.48 -9.02
N LYS A 767 -3.03 -22.41 -9.81
CA LYS A 767 -3.63 -23.65 -9.30
C LYS A 767 -2.59 -24.61 -8.70
N ALA A 768 -1.41 -24.70 -9.29
CA ALA A 768 -0.32 -25.51 -8.77
C ALA A 768 0.15 -24.99 -7.40
N LEU A 769 0.41 -23.68 -7.29
CA LEU A 769 0.87 -23.04 -6.04
C LEU A 769 -0.21 -23.04 -4.95
N ILE A 770 -1.47 -22.75 -5.27
CA ILE A 770 -2.58 -22.85 -4.31
C ILE A 770 -2.77 -24.30 -3.83
N LYS A 771 -2.48 -25.30 -4.65
CA LYS A 771 -2.48 -26.71 -4.22
C LYS A 771 -1.28 -27.00 -3.33
N GLU A 772 -0.07 -26.58 -3.73
CA GLU A 772 1.19 -26.78 -3.00
C GLU A 772 1.12 -26.23 -1.57
N MET A 773 0.71 -24.96 -1.42
CA MET A 773 0.54 -24.30 -0.12
C MET A 773 -0.48 -25.03 0.78
N LYS A 774 -1.50 -25.66 0.19
CA LYS A 774 -2.49 -26.48 0.93
C LYS A 774 -1.99 -27.89 1.24
N THR A 775 -1.08 -28.46 0.46
CA THR A 775 -0.49 -29.78 0.75
C THR A 775 0.64 -29.71 1.76
N GLN A 776 1.45 -28.64 1.75
CA GLN A 776 2.47 -28.40 2.79
C GLN A 776 1.83 -28.31 4.19
N LEU A 777 0.66 -27.70 4.31
CA LEU A 777 -0.15 -27.67 5.54
C LEU A 777 -0.85 -29.01 5.89
N ALA A 778 -0.71 -30.06 5.07
CA ALA A 778 -1.44 -31.33 5.23
C ALA A 778 -0.54 -32.55 5.47
N GLU A 779 0.75 -32.49 5.12
CA GLU A 779 1.70 -33.61 5.29
C GLU A 779 2.00 -33.96 6.76
N ASP A 780 1.70 -33.06 7.69
CA ASP A 780 1.70 -33.29 9.15
C ASP A 780 0.96 -34.57 9.57
N ASN A 781 -0.08 -34.97 8.83
CA ASN A 781 -0.89 -36.15 9.11
C ASN A 781 -0.14 -37.49 8.96
N VAL A 782 1.07 -37.51 8.38
CA VAL A 782 1.79 -38.75 8.04
C VAL A 782 3.14 -38.89 8.74
N VAL A 783 3.82 -37.79 9.08
CA VAL A 783 5.25 -37.81 9.47
C VAL A 783 5.49 -37.90 10.99
N SER A 784 4.45 -37.83 11.83
CA SER A 784 4.56 -37.88 13.31
C SER A 784 5.17 -39.18 13.92
N CYS A 785 5.52 -40.19 13.12
CA CYS A 785 5.79 -41.56 13.60
C CYS A 785 7.15 -42.16 13.16
N ARG A 786 8.20 -41.34 12.95
CA ARG A 786 9.61 -41.75 12.76
C ARG A 786 10.51 -40.49 12.88
N GLU A 787 11.63 -40.43 13.61
CA GLU A 787 12.42 -41.44 14.35
C GLU A 787 12.95 -40.89 15.69
N ARG A 788 13.34 -41.77 16.62
CA ARG A 788 14.23 -41.47 17.75
C ARG A 788 15.43 -42.42 17.76
N VAL A 789 16.60 -41.98 17.31
CA VAL A 789 17.89 -42.67 17.54
C VAL A 789 18.95 -41.63 17.89
N SER A 790 19.88 -41.96 18.80
CA SER A 790 20.88 -41.01 19.31
C SER A 790 22.23 -41.13 18.63
N GLY A 791 22.96 -40.02 18.52
CA GLY A 791 24.39 -39.99 18.22
C GLY A 791 25.08 -38.84 18.94
N TYR A 792 25.93 -39.14 19.94
CA TYR A 792 26.78 -38.15 20.59
C TYR A 792 28.04 -37.90 19.74
N ALA A 793 28.34 -36.63 19.44
CA ALA A 793 29.63 -36.19 18.93
C ALA A 793 30.11 -34.97 19.72
N GLN A 794 31.32 -35.03 20.28
CA GLN A 794 31.92 -33.91 21.00
C GLN A 794 32.54 -32.94 20.00
N GLN A 795 31.92 -31.78 19.78
CA GLN A 795 32.53 -30.69 19.03
C GLN A 795 33.40 -29.83 19.94
N THR A 796 34.65 -29.59 19.54
CA THR A 796 35.59 -28.68 20.21
C THR A 796 35.26 -27.23 19.83
N VAL A 797 35.07 -26.36 20.83
CA VAL A 797 34.78 -24.93 20.60
C VAL A 797 36.06 -24.18 20.24
N GLU A 798 36.14 -23.64 19.03
CA GLU A 798 37.21 -22.71 18.65
C GLU A 798 37.00 -21.33 19.30
N SER A 799 38.10 -20.65 19.65
CA SER A 799 38.05 -19.36 20.37
C SER A 799 38.11 -18.16 19.41
N GLU A 800 37.18 -17.20 19.56
CA GLU A 800 37.10 -15.98 18.75
C GLU A 800 38.40 -15.15 18.72
N MET A 801 38.63 -14.44 17.62
CA MET A 801 39.82 -13.59 17.41
C MET A 801 39.81 -12.31 18.27
N CYS A 802 40.97 -11.97 18.86
CA CYS A 802 41.10 -10.80 19.72
C CYS A 802 41.06 -9.47 18.96
N VAL A 803 40.03 -8.65 19.22
CA VAL A 803 39.86 -7.31 18.60
C VAL A 803 41.05 -6.37 18.84
N PHE A 804 41.70 -6.45 20.01
CA PHE A 804 42.88 -5.63 20.32
C PHE A 804 44.13 -6.11 19.57
N PHE A 805 44.22 -7.39 19.20
CA PHE A 805 45.32 -7.92 18.40
C PHE A 805 45.23 -7.42 16.95
N ILE A 806 44.02 -7.47 16.35
CA ILE A 806 43.72 -6.87 15.04
C ILE A 806 44.12 -5.37 15.01
N ARG A 807 43.95 -4.67 16.14
CA ARG A 807 44.26 -3.25 16.31
C ARG A 807 45.67 -2.98 16.88
N GLY A 808 46.60 -3.93 16.81
CA GLY A 808 48.00 -3.75 17.23
C GLY A 808 48.22 -3.34 18.70
N SER A 809 47.22 -3.54 19.56
CA SER A 809 47.13 -2.96 20.92
C SER A 809 46.86 -3.99 22.02
N CYS A 810 46.92 -5.29 21.72
CA CYS A 810 46.80 -6.35 22.73
C CYS A 810 48.12 -6.54 23.50
N THR A 811 48.15 -6.08 24.76
CA THR A 811 49.30 -6.23 25.66
C THR A 811 49.41 -7.60 26.35
N ARG A 812 48.45 -8.52 26.15
CA ARG A 812 48.36 -9.79 26.90
C ARG A 812 49.10 -10.97 26.26
N GLY A 813 49.56 -10.84 25.02
CA GLY A 813 50.27 -11.92 24.31
C GLY A 813 49.52 -13.27 24.39
N ASN A 814 50.25 -14.35 24.68
CA ASN A 814 49.68 -15.71 24.77
C ASN A 814 48.79 -15.94 26.02
N THR A 815 48.58 -14.94 26.89
CA THR A 815 47.65 -15.01 28.02
C THR A 815 46.27 -14.39 27.72
N CYS A 816 46.03 -14.01 26.46
CA CYS A 816 44.72 -13.51 26.04
C CYS A 816 43.70 -14.67 25.93
N PRO A 817 42.48 -14.56 26.49
CA PRO A 817 41.43 -15.58 26.34
C PRO A 817 40.76 -15.57 24.96
N PHE A 818 41.28 -14.77 24.03
CA PHE A 818 40.83 -14.66 22.63
C PHE A 818 42.01 -14.95 21.71
N SER A 819 41.75 -15.62 20.60
CA SER A 819 42.80 -16.11 19.70
C SER A 819 43.57 -14.98 19.02
N HIS A 820 44.89 -15.15 18.93
CA HIS A 820 45.79 -14.31 18.14
C HIS A 820 46.21 -14.98 16.81
N SER A 821 45.56 -16.11 16.45
CA SER A 821 45.76 -16.73 15.14
C SER A 821 45.08 -15.91 14.05
N SER A 822 45.78 -15.65 12.94
CA SER A 822 45.21 -15.03 11.73
C SER A 822 44.11 -15.87 11.06
N ARG A 823 43.92 -17.13 11.48
CA ARG A 823 42.87 -18.05 11.00
C ARG A 823 41.63 -18.12 11.90
N ALA A 824 41.64 -17.48 13.08
CA ALA A 824 40.49 -17.54 13.99
C ALA A 824 39.29 -16.71 13.47
N PRO A 825 38.04 -17.09 13.77
CA PRO A 825 36.88 -16.32 13.37
C PRO A 825 36.89 -14.93 14.02
N LYS A 826 36.66 -13.88 13.22
CA LYS A 826 36.43 -12.52 13.74
C LYS A 826 35.13 -12.51 14.57
N PRO A 827 35.03 -11.73 15.65
CA PRO A 827 33.76 -11.56 16.37
C PRO A 827 32.74 -10.81 15.51
N VAL A 828 31.47 -11.20 15.59
CA VAL A 828 30.40 -10.76 14.68
C VAL A 828 29.99 -9.29 14.87
N CYS A 829 29.72 -8.59 13.76
CA CYS A 829 29.32 -7.20 13.72
C CYS A 829 27.91 -6.98 14.26
N LYS A 830 27.81 -6.25 15.37
CA LYS A 830 26.52 -5.91 16.01
C LYS A 830 25.59 -5.01 15.18
N PHE A 831 26.09 -4.42 14.08
CA PHE A 831 25.30 -3.61 13.14
C PHE A 831 24.95 -4.36 11.84
N PHE A 832 25.59 -5.49 11.56
CA PHE A 832 25.29 -6.29 10.37
C PHE A 832 23.92 -6.97 10.48
N LEU A 833 23.61 -7.52 11.66
CA LEU A 833 22.32 -8.12 12.00
C LEU A 833 21.22 -7.07 12.32
N THR A 834 21.24 -5.91 11.65
CA THR A 834 20.23 -4.83 11.84
C THR A 834 19.59 -4.46 10.51
N LEU A 835 18.32 -4.05 10.54
CA LEU A 835 17.51 -3.67 9.37
C LEU A 835 17.98 -2.35 8.72
N GLN A 836 19.05 -1.74 9.25
CA GLN A 836 19.77 -0.61 8.68
C GLN A 836 21.12 -0.99 8.02
N GLY A 837 21.58 -2.24 8.22
CA GLY A 837 22.83 -2.76 7.70
C GLY A 837 24.10 -2.18 8.35
N CYS A 838 25.24 -2.81 8.07
CA CYS A 838 26.55 -2.28 8.47
C CYS A 838 26.98 -1.18 7.48
N ARG A 839 26.86 0.09 7.88
CA ARG A 839 27.27 1.25 7.06
C ARG A 839 28.72 1.25 6.58
N ASN A 840 29.59 0.45 7.22
CA ASN A 840 31.01 0.33 6.83
C ASN A 840 31.24 -0.77 5.77
N GLY A 841 30.22 -1.57 5.41
CA GLY A 841 30.33 -2.62 4.40
C GLY A 841 31.50 -3.58 4.65
N SER A 842 32.25 -3.89 3.60
CA SER A 842 33.47 -4.70 3.63
C SER A 842 34.63 -4.09 4.45
N SER A 843 34.62 -2.78 4.76
CA SER A 843 35.63 -2.14 5.61
C SER A 843 35.38 -2.31 7.13
N CYS A 844 34.38 -3.10 7.50
CA CYS A 844 34.05 -3.40 8.89
C CYS A 844 35.18 -4.15 9.63
N SER A 845 35.50 -3.74 10.85
CA SER A 845 36.50 -4.42 11.72
C SER A 845 36.00 -5.73 12.35
N PHE A 846 34.74 -6.10 12.12
CA PHE A 846 34.04 -7.23 12.73
C PHE A 846 33.55 -8.19 11.63
N SER A 847 33.29 -9.46 11.97
CA SER A 847 32.78 -10.44 11.00
C SER A 847 31.37 -10.11 10.55
N HIS A 848 31.07 -10.38 9.29
CA HIS A 848 29.67 -10.53 8.82
C HIS A 848 29.28 -12.03 8.77
N ASP A 849 30.28 -12.90 8.73
CA ASP A 849 30.15 -14.36 8.73
C ASP A 849 29.56 -14.86 10.07
N CYS A 850 28.43 -15.56 10.00
CA CYS A 850 27.95 -16.46 11.05
C CYS A 850 28.22 -17.91 10.61
N GLY A 851 28.62 -18.78 11.53
CA GLY A 851 29.36 -20.01 11.21
C GLY A 851 28.57 -21.08 10.43
N SER A 852 29.19 -21.60 9.35
CA SER A 852 28.70 -22.76 8.61
C SER A 852 29.51 -24.01 8.94
N SER A 853 28.84 -25.15 9.10
CA SER A 853 29.46 -26.48 9.18
C SER A 853 28.64 -27.49 8.37
N ASN A 854 29.26 -28.11 7.37
CA ASN A 854 28.61 -28.91 6.33
C ASN A 854 27.65 -30.00 6.85
N MET A 855 26.41 -29.99 6.36
CA MET A 855 25.47 -31.12 6.39
C MET A 855 24.73 -31.18 5.04
N LYS A 856 25.16 -32.09 4.15
CA LYS A 856 24.46 -32.36 2.89
C LYS A 856 23.62 -33.63 3.00
N THR A 857 22.32 -33.51 2.83
CA THR A 857 21.38 -34.63 2.66
C THR A 857 20.45 -34.34 1.49
N SER A 858 20.51 -35.17 0.46
CA SER A 858 19.74 -34.99 -0.78
C SER A 858 18.30 -35.50 -0.64
N SER A 859 17.33 -34.61 -0.84
CA SER A 859 15.94 -34.96 -1.10
C SER A 859 15.35 -34.00 -2.15
N ILE A 860 14.34 -34.45 -2.90
CA ILE A 860 13.78 -33.70 -4.04
C ILE A 860 12.73 -32.72 -3.53
N THR A 861 13.19 -31.58 -3.01
CA THR A 861 12.39 -30.45 -2.53
C THR A 861 12.99 -29.17 -3.09
N SER A 862 12.51 -28.74 -4.25
CA SER A 862 13.09 -27.63 -5.01
C SER A 862 12.66 -26.26 -4.47
N GLY A 863 13.63 -25.46 -4.04
CA GLY A 863 13.54 -24.00 -4.01
C GLY A 863 12.47 -23.38 -3.11
N ILE A 864 12.83 -23.15 -1.85
CA ILE A 864 12.39 -21.94 -1.13
C ILE A 864 13.65 -21.17 -0.75
N CYS A 865 14.08 -20.26 -1.64
CA CYS A 865 15.24 -19.38 -1.51
C CYS A 865 16.54 -20.01 -0.93
N SER A 866 16.85 -21.26 -1.29
CA SER A 866 18.00 -22.02 -0.79
C SER A 866 19.35 -21.49 -1.31
N GLN A 867 20.20 -20.96 -0.43
CA GLN A 867 21.58 -20.56 -0.76
C GLN A 867 22.55 -21.76 -0.89
N GLU A 868 22.30 -22.69 -1.82
CA GLU A 868 23.28 -23.74 -2.19
C GLU A 868 23.42 -23.98 -3.72
N ASP A 869 22.98 -23.05 -4.57
CA ASP A 869 23.34 -23.05 -5.99
C ASP A 869 24.64 -22.27 -6.27
N MET A 870 25.44 -22.79 -7.19
CA MET A 870 26.81 -22.34 -7.44
C MET A 870 26.88 -20.97 -8.15
N PRO A 871 27.87 -20.12 -7.81
CA PRO A 871 28.04 -18.79 -8.42
C PRO A 871 28.26 -18.89 -9.94
N THR A 872 27.28 -18.43 -10.73
CA THR A 872 27.26 -18.55 -12.20
C THR A 872 28.04 -17.41 -12.89
N ALA A 873 29.30 -17.27 -12.47
CA ALA A 873 30.24 -16.18 -12.75
C ALA A 873 29.94 -15.39 -14.04
N VAL A 874 29.25 -14.25 -13.89
CA VAL A 874 28.83 -13.36 -14.99
C VAL A 874 30.04 -12.64 -15.58
N CYS A 875 30.83 -13.31 -16.43
CA CYS A 875 31.97 -12.69 -17.10
C CYS A 875 31.53 -11.41 -17.84
N CYS A 876 32.33 -10.34 -17.73
CA CYS A 876 32.07 -9.03 -18.32
C CYS A 876 31.77 -9.09 -19.84
N ALA A 877 32.28 -10.12 -20.51
CA ALA A 877 32.00 -10.44 -21.90
C ALA A 877 30.51 -10.63 -22.22
N LYS A 878 29.66 -11.03 -21.26
CA LYS A 878 28.19 -11.09 -21.43
C LYS A 878 27.58 -9.69 -21.65
N LEU A 879 28.14 -8.67 -21.01
CA LEU A 879 27.65 -7.29 -21.06
C LEU A 879 28.18 -6.52 -22.27
N LEU A 880 29.27 -6.98 -22.87
CA LEU A 880 29.84 -6.40 -24.08
C LEU A 880 29.07 -6.88 -25.34
N PRO A 881 29.08 -6.13 -26.45
CA PRO A 881 28.38 -6.54 -27.66
C PRO A 881 28.99 -7.81 -28.28
N ALA A 882 28.19 -8.87 -28.39
CA ALA A 882 28.55 -10.12 -29.06
C ALA A 882 28.97 -9.87 -30.52
N GLY A 883 29.92 -10.68 -31.02
CA GLY A 883 30.48 -10.52 -32.36
C GLY A 883 31.42 -9.31 -32.55
N GLY A 884 31.60 -8.46 -31.54
CA GLY A 884 32.64 -7.43 -31.52
C GLY A 884 32.40 -6.20 -32.40
N ASP A 885 31.21 -6.03 -32.98
CA ASP A 885 30.94 -4.95 -33.97
C ASP A 885 30.06 -3.78 -33.47
N GLY A 886 29.52 -3.91 -32.26
CA GLY A 886 28.88 -2.80 -31.57
C GLY A 886 29.89 -1.78 -31.02
N HIS A 887 29.42 -0.57 -30.74
CA HIS A 887 30.19 0.42 -29.98
C HIS A 887 29.62 0.55 -28.55
N VAL A 888 30.49 0.94 -27.63
CA VAL A 888 30.22 1.08 -26.19
C VAL A 888 30.43 2.54 -25.77
N LEU A 889 29.44 3.13 -25.12
CA LEU A 889 29.52 4.47 -24.54
C LEU A 889 29.57 4.35 -23.01
N ILE A 890 30.60 4.91 -22.39
CA ILE A 890 30.82 4.92 -20.95
C ILE A 890 30.67 6.35 -20.45
N MET A 891 29.73 6.60 -19.54
CA MET A 891 29.44 7.91 -18.96
C MET A 891 29.86 7.99 -17.49
N ASN A 892 30.53 9.07 -17.13
CA ASN A 892 30.97 9.39 -15.76
C ASN A 892 32.03 8.44 -15.17
N ASP A 893 32.91 7.89 -16.01
CA ASP A 893 34.11 7.17 -15.55
C ASP A 893 35.14 8.18 -15.00
N LYS A 894 34.97 8.57 -13.73
CA LYS A 894 35.72 9.65 -13.06
C LYS A 894 37.25 9.53 -13.16
N ASN A 895 37.80 8.34 -13.36
CA ASN A 895 39.24 8.06 -13.34
C ASN A 895 39.76 7.19 -14.52
N LEU A 896 38.91 6.93 -15.53
CA LEU A 896 39.18 6.08 -16.70
C LEU A 896 39.52 4.59 -16.39
N GLN A 897 39.46 4.16 -15.12
CA GLN A 897 39.95 2.83 -14.72
C GLN A 897 39.10 1.69 -15.27
N PHE A 898 37.79 1.90 -15.36
CA PHE A 898 36.86 0.92 -15.95
C PHE A 898 37.05 0.84 -17.46
N SER A 899 37.15 2.00 -18.13
CA SER A 899 37.39 2.09 -19.57
C SER A 899 38.70 1.40 -19.99
N TYR A 900 39.82 1.67 -19.29
CA TYR A 900 41.10 1.00 -19.57
C TYR A 900 41.06 -0.51 -19.32
N LYS A 901 40.26 -1.00 -18.35
CA LYS A 901 40.10 -2.44 -18.13
C LYS A 901 39.27 -3.12 -19.20
N ILE A 902 38.22 -2.47 -19.72
CA ILE A 902 37.42 -3.03 -20.83
C ILE A 902 38.28 -3.21 -22.10
N CYS A 903 39.30 -2.38 -22.34
CA CYS A 903 40.23 -2.55 -23.47
C CYS A 903 40.98 -3.90 -23.50
N HIS A 904 41.02 -4.67 -22.41
CA HIS A 904 41.58 -6.02 -22.42
C HIS A 904 40.59 -7.10 -22.91
N TYR A 905 39.31 -6.74 -23.07
CA TYR A 905 38.21 -7.64 -23.43
C TYR A 905 37.37 -7.14 -24.63
N TYR A 906 37.58 -5.90 -25.06
CA TYR A 906 36.88 -5.28 -26.18
C TYR A 906 37.81 -4.40 -27.02
N ASP A 907 37.49 -4.26 -28.31
CA ASP A 907 38.20 -3.37 -29.23
C ASP A 907 38.19 -1.92 -28.70
N PRO A 908 39.33 -1.34 -28.33
CA PRO A 908 39.39 0.01 -27.78
C PRO A 908 38.85 1.08 -28.74
N THR A 909 38.98 0.86 -30.05
CA THR A 909 38.51 1.79 -31.09
C THR A 909 36.98 1.86 -31.16
N LYS A 910 36.28 0.93 -30.50
CA LYS A 910 34.81 0.90 -30.40
C LYS A 910 34.31 1.41 -29.03
N ILE A 911 35.19 1.94 -28.18
CA ILE A 911 34.86 2.52 -26.86
C ILE A 911 34.90 4.05 -26.92
N VAL A 912 33.82 4.68 -26.47
CA VAL A 912 33.72 6.14 -26.25
C VAL A 912 33.49 6.38 -24.75
N THR A 913 34.36 7.16 -24.10
CA THR A 913 34.29 7.44 -22.65
C THR A 913 34.10 8.93 -22.39
N CYS A 914 33.21 9.29 -21.46
CA CYS A 914 32.90 10.66 -21.07
C CYS A 914 33.31 10.93 -19.62
N THR A 915 34.12 11.97 -19.39
CA THR A 915 34.64 12.31 -18.05
C THR A 915 34.27 13.74 -17.61
N PRO A 916 33.97 13.95 -16.32
CA PRO A 916 33.83 15.30 -15.76
C PRO A 916 35.19 15.88 -15.34
N GLY A 917 35.54 17.07 -15.85
CA GLY A 917 36.45 17.98 -15.15
C GLY A 917 37.97 17.77 -15.27
N LEU A 918 38.49 16.91 -16.17
CA LEU A 918 39.93 16.94 -16.46
C LEU A 918 40.32 18.23 -17.20
N HIS A 919 41.01 19.12 -16.48
CA HIS A 919 41.40 20.45 -16.96
C HIS A 919 42.84 20.52 -17.54
N SER A 920 43.57 19.40 -17.64
CA SER A 920 45.03 19.42 -17.85
C SER A 920 45.57 18.36 -18.82
N VAL A 921 44.80 17.93 -19.83
CA VAL A 921 45.30 17.11 -20.95
C VAL A 921 44.83 17.74 -22.25
N GLU A 922 45.77 18.27 -23.03
CA GLU A 922 45.51 18.93 -24.32
C GLU A 922 45.00 17.93 -25.38
N SER A 923 44.25 18.47 -26.34
CA SER A 923 43.71 17.87 -27.57
C SER A 923 43.94 16.37 -27.85
N ASP A 924 42.85 15.63 -27.99
CA ASP A 924 42.73 14.40 -28.79
C ASP A 924 43.77 13.29 -28.54
N SER A 925 44.23 13.16 -27.29
CA SER A 925 45.12 12.07 -26.86
C SER A 925 44.40 10.71 -26.88
N VAL A 926 44.45 10.00 -28.01
CA VAL A 926 43.95 8.63 -28.17
C VAL A 926 44.82 7.65 -27.37
N THR A 927 44.58 7.55 -26.05
CA THR A 927 45.28 6.59 -25.19
C THR A 927 44.73 5.18 -25.44
N ASN A 928 45.59 4.28 -25.92
CA ASN A 928 45.27 2.88 -26.22
C ASN A 928 44.09 2.64 -27.20
N GLY A 929 43.68 3.65 -27.97
CA GLY A 929 42.59 3.55 -28.96
C GLY A 929 41.22 4.07 -28.50
N ILE A 930 41.04 4.37 -27.21
CA ILE A 930 39.77 4.88 -26.66
C ILE A 930 39.49 6.31 -27.16
N MET A 931 38.24 6.61 -27.55
CA MET A 931 37.77 7.97 -27.77
C MET A 931 37.33 8.62 -26.45
N ILE A 932 37.98 9.71 -26.02
CA ILE A 932 37.71 10.35 -24.72
C ILE A 932 37.05 11.73 -24.91
N LEU A 933 35.82 11.87 -24.44
CA LEU A 933 35.05 13.12 -24.39
C LEU A 933 35.18 13.77 -23.00
N GLN A 934 36.19 14.62 -22.84
CA GLN A 934 36.38 15.41 -21.62
C GLN A 934 35.21 16.40 -21.37
N ASN A 935 35.03 16.81 -20.11
CA ASN A 935 34.14 17.88 -19.66
C ASN A 935 32.64 17.69 -20.01
N VAL A 936 32.20 16.43 -20.05
CA VAL A 936 30.77 16.08 -20.16
C VAL A 936 30.22 15.78 -18.77
N ALA A 937 29.74 16.83 -18.08
CA ALA A 937 29.19 16.73 -16.73
C ALA A 937 27.69 16.37 -16.69
N ASP A 938 26.96 16.57 -17.79
CA ASP A 938 25.52 16.28 -17.92
C ASP A 938 25.31 15.28 -19.07
N PRO A 939 24.91 14.02 -18.80
CA PRO A 939 24.71 13.01 -19.84
C PRO A 939 23.55 13.36 -20.79
N CYS A 940 22.55 14.13 -20.32
CA CYS A 940 21.37 14.46 -21.12
C CYS A 940 21.73 15.33 -22.34
N ARG A 941 22.66 16.28 -22.15
CA ARG A 941 23.19 17.14 -23.23
C ARG A 941 23.88 16.36 -24.35
N LEU A 942 24.55 15.25 -24.01
CA LEU A 942 25.21 14.40 -24.99
C LEU A 942 24.20 13.54 -25.79
N ILE A 943 23.14 13.07 -25.13
CA ILE A 943 22.11 12.22 -25.76
C ILE A 943 21.31 13.00 -26.82
N LEU A 944 20.87 14.22 -26.52
CA LEU A 944 20.21 15.09 -27.50
C LEU A 944 21.19 15.71 -28.52
N GLY A 945 22.49 15.78 -28.21
CA GLY A 945 23.53 16.25 -29.13
C GLY A 945 23.67 17.77 -29.20
N GLY A 946 23.76 18.42 -28.02
CA GLY A 946 23.97 19.86 -27.87
C GLY A 946 25.40 20.31 -28.21
N GLU A 947 26.08 20.97 -27.25
CA GLU A 947 27.39 21.63 -27.44
C GLU A 947 28.52 20.69 -27.92
N ARG A 948 28.36 19.36 -27.77
CA ARG A 948 29.28 18.34 -28.27
C ARG A 948 28.49 17.19 -28.90
N LYS A 949 28.88 16.78 -30.11
CA LYS A 949 28.32 15.60 -30.79
C LYS A 949 29.13 14.35 -30.44
N LEU A 950 28.44 13.20 -30.36
CA LEU A 950 29.09 11.90 -30.21
C LEU A 950 29.93 11.60 -31.48
N PRO A 951 31.19 11.12 -31.37
CA PRO A 951 32.05 10.86 -32.53
C PRO A 951 31.60 9.64 -33.35
N VAL A 952 30.70 8.82 -32.80
CA VAL A 952 30.16 7.59 -33.39
C VAL A 952 28.65 7.80 -33.66
N PRO A 953 28.11 7.35 -34.81
CA PRO A 953 26.67 7.34 -35.04
C PRO A 953 25.95 6.45 -34.03
N TRP A 954 24.85 6.93 -33.43
CA TRP A 954 24.06 6.20 -32.44
C TRP A 954 23.56 4.84 -32.95
N ALA A 955 23.31 4.70 -34.26
CA ALA A 955 22.98 3.43 -34.92
C ALA A 955 24.06 2.32 -34.80
N LYS A 956 25.32 2.66 -34.46
CA LYS A 956 26.39 1.67 -34.16
C LYS A 956 26.51 1.34 -32.67
N LEU A 957 25.84 2.10 -31.81
CA LEU A 957 25.94 1.96 -30.37
C LEU A 957 25.06 0.80 -29.88
N GLN A 958 25.61 -0.09 -29.06
CA GLN A 958 24.88 -1.23 -28.51
C GLN A 958 24.85 -1.26 -26.97
N ARG A 959 25.74 -0.50 -26.30
CA ARG A 959 25.78 -0.37 -24.83
C ARG A 959 25.99 1.08 -24.41
N VAL A 960 25.21 1.52 -23.42
CA VAL A 960 25.49 2.73 -22.64
C VAL A 960 25.71 2.32 -21.18
N PHE A 961 26.94 2.43 -20.69
CA PHE A 961 27.23 2.34 -19.26
C PHE A 961 27.14 3.74 -18.66
N TRP A 962 26.46 3.90 -17.52
CA TRP A 962 26.48 5.15 -16.76
C TRP A 962 26.73 4.88 -15.28
N PHE A 963 27.84 5.43 -14.77
CA PHE A 963 28.13 5.50 -13.34
C PHE A 963 27.32 6.64 -12.71
N ALA A 964 26.16 6.32 -12.15
CA ALA A 964 25.29 7.28 -11.46
C ALA A 964 25.75 7.45 -10.01
N ASP A 965 26.97 7.94 -9.86
CA ASP A 965 27.59 8.31 -8.59
C ASP A 965 27.25 9.77 -8.25
N PHE A 966 26.33 9.94 -7.29
CA PHE A 966 25.83 11.23 -6.85
C PHE A 966 26.51 11.65 -5.53
N ASP A 967 27.39 12.65 -5.56
CA ASP A 967 28.18 13.09 -4.39
C ASP A 967 27.42 14.00 -3.39
N SER A 968 26.09 14.18 -3.54
CA SER A 968 25.29 15.19 -2.81
C SER A 968 24.29 14.63 -1.79
N ASP A 969 23.83 15.48 -0.87
CA ASP A 969 22.69 15.23 0.03
C ASP A 969 21.33 15.70 -0.57
N GLU A 970 21.33 16.26 -1.80
CA GLU A 970 20.14 16.86 -2.44
C GLU A 970 19.39 15.88 -3.37
N SER A 971 18.84 14.80 -2.81
CA SER A 971 18.22 13.69 -3.57
C SER A 971 17.11 14.09 -4.57
N MET A 972 16.47 15.25 -4.40
CA MET A 972 15.51 15.80 -5.37
C MET A 972 16.17 16.17 -6.71
N ASN A 973 17.39 16.72 -6.70
CA ASN A 973 18.12 17.08 -7.91
C ASN A 973 18.63 15.82 -8.63
N GLU A 974 19.06 14.81 -7.85
CA GLU A 974 19.51 13.51 -8.34
C GLU A 974 18.39 12.74 -9.04
N ARG A 975 17.19 12.69 -8.44
CA ARG A 975 16.00 12.07 -9.05
C ARG A 975 15.64 12.73 -10.39
N VAL A 976 15.69 14.06 -10.47
CA VAL A 976 15.40 14.80 -11.71
C VAL A 976 16.45 14.55 -12.79
N LEU A 977 17.73 14.36 -12.44
CA LEU A 977 18.76 13.99 -13.42
C LEU A 977 18.58 12.56 -13.92
N LEU A 978 18.27 11.61 -13.03
CA LEU A 978 18.00 10.21 -13.37
C LEU A 978 16.75 10.06 -14.25
N GLN A 979 15.68 10.78 -13.93
CA GLN A 979 14.47 10.87 -14.75
C GLN A 979 14.81 11.39 -16.16
N LYS A 980 15.48 12.54 -16.26
CA LYS A 980 15.88 13.11 -17.55
C LYS A 980 16.77 12.18 -18.36
N PHE A 981 17.69 11.45 -17.72
CA PHE A 981 18.51 10.48 -18.44
C PHE A 981 17.66 9.42 -19.16
N PHE A 982 16.67 8.84 -18.47
CA PHE A 982 15.76 7.85 -19.06
C PHE A 982 14.82 8.46 -20.12
N GLU A 983 14.32 9.68 -19.91
CA GLU A 983 13.51 10.41 -20.91
C GLU A 983 14.29 10.61 -22.22
N HIS A 984 15.49 11.19 -22.13
CA HIS A 984 16.29 11.51 -23.31
C HIS A 984 16.79 10.25 -24.04
N ILE A 985 17.22 9.20 -23.32
CA ILE A 985 17.69 7.97 -23.96
C ILE A 985 16.53 7.18 -24.60
N ALA A 986 15.31 7.24 -24.04
CA ALA A 986 14.12 6.67 -24.68
C ALA A 986 13.74 7.44 -25.95
N ILE A 987 13.68 8.78 -25.89
CA ILE A 987 13.46 9.64 -27.07
C ILE A 987 14.47 9.32 -28.17
N LYS A 988 15.75 9.15 -27.82
CA LYS A 988 16.83 8.80 -28.78
C LYS A 988 16.64 7.41 -29.39
N THR A 989 16.37 6.40 -28.57
CA THR A 989 16.26 4.99 -28.97
C THR A 989 15.00 4.74 -29.81
N LEU A 990 13.90 5.45 -29.54
CA LEU A 990 12.66 5.42 -30.33
C LEU A 990 12.79 6.19 -31.65
N SER A 991 13.37 7.40 -31.62
CA SER A 991 13.54 8.23 -32.82
C SER A 991 14.56 7.68 -33.82
N GLU A 992 15.61 6.98 -33.38
CA GLU A 992 16.61 6.36 -34.27
C GLU A 992 16.39 4.84 -34.48
N THR A 993 15.43 4.21 -33.79
CA THR A 993 15.19 2.75 -33.81
C THR A 993 16.46 1.96 -33.51
N LEU A 994 16.83 1.95 -32.22
CA LEU A 994 18.04 1.29 -31.73
C LEU A 994 17.67 0.02 -30.91
N PRO A 995 17.13 -1.05 -31.53
CA PRO A 995 16.57 -2.20 -30.82
C PRO A 995 17.58 -2.99 -29.97
N ASN A 996 18.87 -2.88 -30.31
CA ASN A 996 19.95 -3.61 -29.64
C ASN A 996 20.65 -2.78 -28.54
N LEU A 997 20.16 -1.56 -28.25
CA LEU A 997 20.77 -0.67 -27.27
C LEU A 997 20.34 -1.05 -25.85
N GLN A 998 21.29 -1.57 -25.06
CA GLN A 998 21.09 -1.80 -23.63
C GLN A 998 21.72 -0.66 -22.82
N VAL A 999 21.05 -0.29 -21.72
CA VAL A 999 21.47 0.75 -20.79
C VAL A 999 21.87 0.09 -19.47
N VAL A 1000 23.15 0.17 -19.11
CA VAL A 1000 23.72 -0.39 -17.88
C VAL A 1000 23.93 0.73 -16.87
N LEU A 1001 22.99 0.86 -15.93
CA LEU A 1001 23.06 1.83 -14.84
C LEU A 1001 23.87 1.22 -13.69
N ILE A 1002 25.00 1.82 -13.34
CA ILE A 1002 25.85 1.38 -12.22
C ILE A 1002 25.66 2.36 -11.07
N MET A 1003 25.05 1.90 -9.98
CA MET A 1003 24.80 2.73 -8.79
C MET A 1003 24.61 1.91 -7.53
N ASN A 1004 24.63 2.57 -6.37
CA ASN A 1004 24.37 1.91 -5.10
C ASN A 1004 22.90 1.46 -4.97
N ASN A 1005 22.66 0.20 -4.59
CA ASN A 1005 21.32 -0.37 -4.46
C ASN A 1005 20.38 0.42 -3.53
N THR A 1006 20.89 1.03 -2.46
CA THR A 1006 20.07 1.87 -1.56
C THR A 1006 19.65 3.19 -2.21
N LYS A 1007 20.50 3.78 -3.07
CA LYS A 1007 20.15 4.97 -3.88
C LYS A 1007 19.20 4.59 -5.02
N PHE A 1008 19.35 3.41 -5.63
CA PHE A 1008 18.47 2.90 -6.68
C PHE A 1008 17.01 2.84 -6.21
N VAL A 1009 16.80 2.28 -5.01
CA VAL A 1009 15.48 2.24 -4.35
C VAL A 1009 15.02 3.65 -3.93
N HIS A 1010 15.87 4.46 -3.30
CA HIS A 1010 15.46 5.79 -2.83
C HIS A 1010 15.04 6.76 -3.96
N LEU A 1011 15.73 6.71 -5.10
CA LEU A 1011 15.41 7.51 -6.28
C LEU A 1011 14.31 6.89 -7.17
N GLN A 1012 13.83 5.69 -6.82
CA GLN A 1012 12.88 4.88 -7.62
C GLN A 1012 13.36 4.67 -9.07
N ALA A 1013 14.64 4.33 -9.24
CA ALA A 1013 15.32 4.25 -10.54
C ALA A 1013 14.61 3.32 -11.55
N GLU A 1014 14.17 2.14 -11.11
CA GLU A 1014 13.44 1.17 -11.91
C GLU A 1014 12.09 1.70 -12.42
N ARG A 1015 11.39 2.47 -11.59
CA ARG A 1015 10.12 3.11 -11.94
C ARG A 1015 10.33 4.19 -13.02
N LEU A 1016 11.33 5.05 -12.86
CA LEU A 1016 11.68 6.08 -13.84
C LEU A 1016 12.08 5.47 -15.20
N ALA A 1017 12.78 4.33 -15.18
CA ALA A 1017 13.07 3.54 -16.37
C ALA A 1017 11.78 2.98 -17.00
N ARG A 1018 10.91 2.33 -16.21
CA ARG A 1018 9.61 1.77 -16.64
C ARG A 1018 8.68 2.84 -17.22
N GLU A 1019 8.66 4.04 -16.65
CA GLU A 1019 7.96 5.22 -17.17
C GLU A 1019 8.51 5.69 -18.54
N CYS A 1020 9.73 5.28 -18.91
CA CYS A 1020 10.36 5.55 -20.21
C CYS A 1020 10.49 4.29 -21.11
N PHE A 1021 9.70 3.24 -20.85
CA PHE A 1021 9.75 1.93 -21.53
C PHE A 1021 11.04 1.11 -21.36
N TYR A 1022 11.93 1.48 -20.45
CA TYR A 1022 13.10 0.70 -20.09
C TYR A 1022 12.77 -0.27 -18.95
N PHE A 1023 12.88 -1.57 -19.23
CA PHE A 1023 12.62 -2.62 -18.25
C PHE A 1023 13.92 -3.27 -17.84
N LEU A 1024 14.09 -3.46 -16.53
CA LEU A 1024 15.22 -4.17 -15.98
C LEU A 1024 15.15 -5.63 -16.44
N ARG A 1025 16.25 -6.14 -17.00
CA ARG A 1025 16.38 -7.52 -17.47
C ARG A 1025 17.40 -8.30 -16.66
N GLU A 1026 18.50 -7.66 -16.23
CA GLU A 1026 19.53 -8.29 -15.42
C GLU A 1026 19.98 -7.36 -14.27
N SER A 1027 20.33 -7.92 -13.12
CA SER A 1027 21.02 -7.18 -12.05
C SER A 1027 22.15 -8.00 -11.42
N PHE A 1028 23.32 -7.40 -11.23
CA PHE A 1028 24.51 -8.08 -10.70
C PHE A 1028 25.40 -7.15 -9.87
N MET A 1029 26.13 -7.73 -8.91
CA MET A 1029 26.99 -6.99 -7.98
C MET A 1029 28.16 -6.36 -8.75
N PHE A 1030 28.34 -5.05 -8.65
CA PHE A 1030 29.49 -4.37 -9.23
C PHE A 1030 30.55 -4.16 -8.14
N ASP A 1031 31.71 -4.81 -8.27
CA ASP A 1031 32.83 -4.60 -7.37
C ASP A 1031 33.77 -3.51 -7.90
N GLU A 1032 33.83 -2.38 -7.19
CA GLU A 1032 34.75 -1.29 -7.46
C GLU A 1032 36.22 -1.67 -7.21
N GLY A 1033 36.51 -2.64 -6.32
CA GLY A 1033 37.87 -3.07 -5.98
C GLY A 1033 38.57 -3.81 -7.13
N THR A 1034 37.88 -4.78 -7.74
CA THR A 1034 38.30 -5.40 -9.00
C THR A 1034 38.00 -4.52 -10.22
N LEU A 1035 37.30 -3.39 -10.07
CA LEU A 1035 36.84 -2.48 -11.11
C LEU A 1035 35.99 -3.21 -12.17
N GLY A 1036 34.98 -3.96 -11.69
CA GLY A 1036 33.97 -4.59 -12.54
C GLY A 1036 34.24 -6.06 -12.91
N TRP A 1037 35.01 -6.84 -12.14
CA TRP A 1037 34.89 -8.29 -12.22
C TRP A 1037 33.70 -8.72 -11.36
N PHE A 1038 32.70 -9.32 -12.00
CA PHE A 1038 31.46 -9.74 -11.35
C PHE A 1038 31.69 -11.00 -10.50
N SER A 1039 32.07 -10.78 -9.23
CA SER A 1039 32.18 -11.85 -8.23
C SER A 1039 30.79 -12.25 -7.75
N ASP A 1040 30.26 -13.34 -8.31
CA ASP A 1040 29.05 -13.99 -7.79
C ASP A 1040 29.31 -14.76 -6.48
N ALA A 1041 30.56 -14.84 -6.00
CA ALA A 1041 30.88 -15.35 -4.68
C ALA A 1041 30.53 -14.28 -3.62
N PRO A 1042 29.52 -14.49 -2.75
CA PRO A 1042 29.15 -13.52 -1.75
C PRO A 1042 30.17 -13.52 -0.60
N SER A 1043 30.97 -12.46 -0.49
CA SER A 1043 31.76 -12.15 0.71
C SER A 1043 30.89 -11.61 1.87
N TYR A 1044 29.62 -11.99 1.88
CA TYR A 1044 28.59 -11.65 2.87
C TYR A 1044 27.74 -12.88 3.16
N PRO A 1045 28.18 -13.78 4.05
CA PRO A 1045 27.31 -14.83 4.57
C PRO A 1045 26.16 -14.18 5.35
N ASN A 1046 24.94 -14.69 5.18
CA ASN A 1046 23.70 -14.19 5.80
C ASN A 1046 23.26 -12.81 5.27
N GLY A 1047 22.31 -12.80 4.34
CA GLY A 1047 21.92 -11.56 3.66
C GLY A 1047 21.03 -10.62 4.49
N MET A 1048 21.49 -9.39 4.70
CA MET A 1048 20.61 -8.21 4.80
C MET A 1048 21.39 -6.92 4.48
N GLN A 1049 20.76 -6.00 3.74
CA GLN A 1049 21.23 -4.65 3.39
C GLN A 1049 22.74 -4.37 3.48
N VAL A 1050 23.52 -4.93 2.54
CA VAL A 1050 24.78 -4.28 2.17
C VAL A 1050 24.42 -3.14 1.19
N SER A 1051 24.74 -1.91 1.57
CA SER A 1051 24.79 -0.78 0.64
C SER A 1051 25.96 -1.02 -0.31
N ALA A 1052 25.66 -1.47 -1.52
CA ALA A 1052 26.65 -1.98 -2.47
C ALA A 1052 26.41 -1.42 -3.87
N PRO A 1053 27.46 -1.24 -4.69
CA PRO A 1053 27.31 -0.92 -6.09
C PRO A 1053 26.69 -2.14 -6.81
N VAL A 1054 25.65 -1.88 -7.59
CA VAL A 1054 24.97 -2.88 -8.41
C VAL A 1054 24.85 -2.28 -9.81
N ALA A 1055 25.09 -3.13 -10.80
CA ALA A 1055 24.90 -2.82 -12.20
C ALA A 1055 23.56 -3.40 -12.65
N TYR A 1056 22.74 -2.55 -13.26
CA TYR A 1056 21.36 -2.80 -13.63
C TYR A 1056 21.21 -2.67 -15.14
N VAL A 1057 20.89 -3.76 -15.84
CA VAL A 1057 20.79 -3.80 -17.30
C VAL A 1057 19.34 -3.60 -17.72
N PHE A 1058 19.07 -2.43 -18.29
CA PHE A 1058 17.77 -2.06 -18.82
C PHE A 1058 17.72 -2.23 -20.34
N ASN A 1059 16.70 -2.93 -20.82
CA ASN A 1059 16.37 -3.02 -22.24
C ASN A 1059 15.11 -2.21 -22.53
N MET A 1060 15.07 -1.50 -23.65
CA MET A 1060 13.84 -0.80 -24.04
C MET A 1060 12.84 -1.81 -24.61
N HIS A 1061 11.67 -1.93 -23.99
CA HIS A 1061 10.58 -2.79 -24.45
C HIS A 1061 9.32 -1.93 -24.66
N PRO A 1062 9.24 -1.17 -25.77
CA PRO A 1062 8.04 -0.43 -26.10
C PRO A 1062 7.01 -1.39 -26.73
N PRO A 1063 5.72 -1.27 -26.39
CA PRO A 1063 4.66 -2.06 -27.01
C PRO A 1063 4.69 -1.98 -28.53
N THR A 1064 4.40 -3.10 -29.21
CA THR A 1064 4.60 -3.28 -30.66
C THR A 1064 3.93 -2.20 -31.53
N GLY A 1065 2.76 -1.68 -31.14
CA GLY A 1065 2.10 -0.57 -31.85
C GLY A 1065 2.90 0.73 -31.93
N ILE A 1066 3.89 0.94 -31.04
CA ILE A 1066 4.80 2.10 -31.05
C ILE A 1066 5.93 1.90 -32.07
N GLN A 1067 6.26 0.65 -32.42
CA GLN A 1067 7.39 0.29 -33.29
C GLN A 1067 7.06 0.44 -34.80
N PHE A 1068 5.77 0.50 -35.17
CA PHE A 1068 5.30 0.45 -36.57
C PHE A 1068 4.44 1.65 -37.01
N GLY A 1069 4.42 2.75 -36.24
CA GLY A 1069 3.59 3.93 -36.53
C GLY A 1069 4.38 5.22 -36.78
N ASP A 1070 3.69 6.29 -37.22
CA ASP A 1070 4.27 7.62 -37.51
C ASP A 1070 4.89 8.32 -36.27
N TYR A 1071 4.79 7.70 -35.09
CA TYR A 1071 5.41 8.12 -33.84
C TYR A 1071 6.92 8.37 -33.95
N GLN A 1072 7.65 7.53 -34.69
CA GLN A 1072 9.07 7.76 -34.95
C GLN A 1072 9.29 9.06 -35.74
N THR A 1073 8.43 9.34 -36.72
CA THR A 1073 8.48 10.57 -37.51
C THR A 1073 8.17 11.79 -36.65
N GLU A 1074 7.17 11.70 -35.76
CA GLU A 1074 6.83 12.79 -34.82
C GLU A 1074 7.95 13.09 -33.82
N LEU A 1075 8.59 12.07 -33.20
CA LEU A 1075 9.79 12.32 -32.38
C LEU A 1075 10.93 12.95 -33.21
N ARG A 1076 11.14 12.50 -34.45
CA ARG A 1076 12.13 13.11 -35.37
C ARG A 1076 11.75 14.53 -35.80
N LYS A 1077 10.47 14.90 -35.80
CA LYS A 1077 9.99 16.27 -36.06
C LYS A 1077 10.21 17.16 -34.83
N ALA A 1078 9.88 16.68 -33.63
CA ALA A 1078 10.11 17.37 -32.36
C ALA A 1078 11.62 17.67 -32.13
N LEU A 1079 12.47 16.66 -32.28
CA LEU A 1079 13.95 16.75 -32.23
C LEU A 1079 14.59 17.60 -33.35
N ARG A 1080 13.80 18.22 -34.24
CA ARG A 1080 14.24 19.21 -35.23
C ARG A 1080 13.65 20.61 -34.99
N ARG A 1081 12.79 20.76 -33.99
CA ARG A 1081 12.20 22.03 -33.53
C ARG A 1081 12.90 22.56 -32.27
N ALA A 1082 13.31 21.64 -31.39
CA ALA A 1082 14.21 21.87 -30.27
C ALA A 1082 15.67 22.07 -30.74
#